data_AF-A0A1X3J1T7-F1
#
_entry.id   AF-A0A1X3J1T7-F1
#
_cell.length_a   1.000
_cell.length_b   1.000
_cell.length_c   1.000
_cell.angle_alpha   90.00
_cell.angle_beta   90.00
_cell.angle_gamma   90.00
#
_symmetry.space_group_name_H-M   'P 1'
#
loop_
_entity.id
_entity.type
_entity.pdbx_description
1 polymer ?
#
loop_
_entity_poly.entity_id
_entity_poly.type
_entity_poly.pdbx_seq_one_letter_code
_entity_poly.pdbx_strand_id
1 'polypeptide(L)'
;MNGDPAEQWQYDEHGWLTTLSHTSEGHRVSVHYGYDDKGRLTSERQTVENPETEELLWQHETEHAYNEQGLANRVTPDSLPPVEWLTYGSGYLAGMKLGGTPLLEFTRDRLHRETVRSFGSRAGSNAAYELTSTYTPAGQLQSQHLNSLVYDRDYGWNDNGDLVRISGPRQTREYGYSATGRLESVRTLAPDLDIRIPYATDPAGNRLPDPELHPDSTLTVWPDNRIAKDAHYVYHYDEYGRLTEKTDRIPAGVIRTDDERTHHYHYDSLHRLVHYIRIQYEEPLVESRYLYDPLGRRTGKRVWRRERDLTGWMSLSRKPEMTWYGWDGDRLTTVQTDTTRIQTVYLPGSFTPLIRIETENGEREKAQRRSLAEKLQSEGSEDGHGVVFPPELVMMLDRLEGEIRADRVSRESRQWLAQCGLTVEQLARQVEPEYTPARKVHLYHCDHRGLPLALISEDGNIAWNAEYDEWGNMLNEENPHHLYQPYRLPGQQYDEESGLYYNRNRYYDPLQGRYITQDPIGLMGGWNPYLYPLNPVTNTDPQGLEAILPGPFPFPIPLPKSPVQQEADANAAKTLTKWWKNFGDAINNPPPPGNCSNDYYEHLKNQKEAICNQKRKCYPTDSCETILQKGVYGLACVSARNNIMNQCFNGGDLRHQLERETVRGTMMSCTTLAVIKGCL
;
A
#
# COMPACT_ATOMS: atom_id res chain seq x y z
N MET A 1 10.89 22.80 16.28
CA MET A 1 10.53 24.23 16.32
C MET A 1 9.42 24.56 17.33
N ASN A 2 8.69 23.59 17.89
CA ASN A 2 7.58 23.86 18.84
C ASN A 2 7.85 23.43 20.30
N GLY A 3 9.05 22.92 20.62
CA GLY A 3 9.38 22.45 21.97
C GLY A 3 8.94 21.00 22.28
N ASP A 4 8.12 20.39 21.43
CA ASP A 4 7.80 18.97 21.50
C ASP A 4 9.03 18.10 21.18
N PRO A 5 9.18 16.92 21.81
CA PRO A 5 10.26 16.00 21.50
C PRO A 5 10.23 15.66 20.01
N ALA A 6 11.37 15.83 19.33
CA ALA A 6 11.57 15.31 17.98
C ALA A 6 11.38 13.78 17.99
N GLU A 7 11.13 13.21 16.81
CA GLU A 7 11.13 11.76 16.62
C GLU A 7 12.38 11.14 17.27
N GLN A 8 12.17 10.17 18.15
CA GLN A 8 13.23 9.43 18.81
C GLN A 8 13.43 8.11 18.09
N TRP A 9 14.69 7.80 17.79
CA TRP A 9 15.09 6.59 17.08
C TRP A 9 16.10 5.86 17.94
N GLN A 10 15.83 4.59 18.23
CA GLN A 10 16.68 3.73 19.05
C GLN A 10 17.10 2.50 18.27
N TYR A 11 18.35 2.10 18.45
CA TYR A 11 18.97 0.97 17.76
C TYR A 11 19.63 0.04 18.78
N ASP A 12 19.71 -1.25 18.49
CA ASP A 12 20.48 -2.20 19.29
C ASP A 12 22.00 -2.16 18.97
N GLU A 13 22.76 -3.03 19.62
CA GLU A 13 24.22 -3.14 19.41
C GLU A 13 24.60 -3.62 18.00
N HIS A 14 23.68 -4.25 17.27
CA HIS A 14 23.85 -4.66 15.87
C HIS A 14 23.49 -3.52 14.89
N GLY A 15 22.96 -2.40 15.38
CA GLY A 15 22.47 -1.28 14.57
C GLY A 15 21.08 -1.51 13.98
N TRP A 16 20.33 -2.50 14.45
CA TRP A 16 18.94 -2.71 14.04
C TRP A 16 18.02 -1.76 14.81
N LEU A 17 17.02 -1.22 14.10
CA LEU A 17 16.08 -0.25 14.64
C LEU A 17 15.14 -0.94 15.63
N THR A 18 15.23 -0.64 16.92
CA THR A 18 14.42 -1.32 17.95
C THR A 18 13.20 -0.53 18.38
N THR A 19 13.26 0.79 18.36
CA THR A 19 12.13 1.64 18.77
C THR A 19 12.15 2.98 18.05
N LEU A 20 10.97 3.41 17.61
CA LEU A 20 10.68 4.79 17.22
C LEU A 20 9.59 5.36 18.11
N SER A 21 9.65 6.64 18.45
CA SER A 21 8.54 7.31 19.10
C SER A 21 8.47 8.81 18.78
N HIS A 22 7.26 9.37 18.82
CA HIS A 22 7.03 10.82 18.70
C HIS A 22 5.69 11.20 19.35
N THR A 23 5.41 12.51 19.41
CA THR A 23 4.10 13.00 19.86
C THR A 23 3.20 13.28 18.64
N SER A 24 2.04 12.63 18.60
CA SER A 24 1.00 12.84 17.57
C SER A 24 -0.31 13.24 18.24
N GLU A 25 -0.85 14.41 17.90
CA GLU A 25 -2.12 14.92 18.46
C GLU A 25 -2.18 14.84 20.01
N GLY A 26 -1.06 15.15 20.68
CA GLY A 26 -0.93 15.11 22.14
C GLY A 26 -0.67 13.73 22.75
N HIS A 27 -0.51 12.68 21.95
CA HIS A 27 -0.26 11.31 22.42
C HIS A 27 1.14 10.86 22.06
N ARG A 28 1.78 10.06 22.93
CA ARG A 28 3.03 9.38 22.56
C ARG A 28 2.67 8.17 21.72
N VAL A 29 3.14 8.13 20.48
CA VAL A 29 2.97 6.99 19.57
C VAL A 29 4.33 6.36 19.33
N SER A 30 4.45 5.07 19.61
CA SER A 30 5.70 4.32 19.50
C SER A 30 5.54 3.09 18.61
N VAL A 31 6.63 2.69 17.96
CA VAL A 31 6.76 1.43 17.23
C VAL A 31 7.99 0.71 17.75
N HIS A 32 7.85 -0.56 18.10
CA HIS A 32 8.91 -1.41 18.61
C HIS A 32 9.12 -2.60 17.67
N TYR A 33 10.37 -2.97 17.47
CA TYR A 33 10.76 -4.08 16.61
C TYR A 33 11.57 -5.11 17.37
N GLY A 34 11.22 -6.38 17.17
CA GLY A 34 12.01 -7.54 17.57
C GLY A 34 12.73 -8.15 16.38
N TYR A 35 13.93 -8.67 16.61
CA TYR A 35 14.71 -9.40 15.61
C TYR A 35 15.21 -10.73 16.17
N ASP A 36 15.46 -11.69 15.28
CA ASP A 36 16.24 -12.89 15.62
C ASP A 36 17.75 -12.65 15.44
N ASP A 37 18.57 -13.62 15.84
CA ASP A 37 20.03 -13.57 15.72
C ASP A 37 20.55 -13.41 14.27
N LYS A 38 19.68 -13.54 13.26
CA LYS A 38 19.99 -13.34 11.84
C LYS A 38 19.50 -11.99 11.33
N GLY A 39 18.96 -11.14 12.20
CA GLY A 39 18.38 -9.84 11.88
C GLY A 39 16.99 -9.91 11.24
N ARG A 40 16.34 -11.08 11.19
CA ARG A 40 15.00 -11.15 10.61
C ARG A 40 13.99 -10.61 11.61
N LEU A 41 13.04 -9.81 11.14
CA LEU A 41 11.99 -9.24 11.97
C LEU A 41 11.17 -10.35 12.63
N THR A 42 11.10 -10.39 13.96
CA THR A 42 10.31 -11.37 14.73
C THR A 42 9.06 -10.76 15.33
N SER A 43 9.03 -9.45 15.56
CA SER A 43 7.82 -8.76 15.98
C SER A 43 7.82 -7.29 15.56
N GLU A 44 6.61 -6.78 15.31
CA GLU A 44 6.32 -5.36 15.25
C GLU A 44 5.20 -5.05 16.24
N ARG A 45 5.43 -4.10 17.15
CA ARG A 45 4.45 -3.65 18.14
C ARG A 45 4.27 -2.15 18.08
N GLN A 46 3.04 -1.66 17.96
CA GLN A 46 2.70 -0.23 18.05
C GLN A 46 1.99 0.06 19.37
N THR A 47 2.33 1.17 20.01
CA THR A 47 1.66 1.66 21.24
C THR A 47 1.22 3.11 21.11
N VAL A 48 0.13 3.45 21.78
CA VAL A 48 -0.36 4.82 21.96
C VAL A 48 -0.59 5.05 23.44
N GLU A 49 0.10 6.04 23.99
CA GLU A 49 0.14 6.32 25.42
C GLU A 49 -0.19 7.80 25.71
N ASN A 50 -0.77 8.04 26.87
CA ASN A 50 -0.88 9.39 27.42
C ASN A 50 0.51 9.81 27.95
N PRO A 51 1.13 10.87 27.40
CA PRO A 51 2.49 11.25 27.77
C PRO A 51 2.60 11.80 29.21
N GLU A 52 1.52 12.26 29.82
CA GLU A 52 1.52 12.81 31.18
C GLU A 52 1.29 11.75 32.25
N THR A 53 0.39 10.78 31.99
CA THR A 53 0.03 9.73 32.95
C THR A 53 0.74 8.40 32.71
N GLU A 54 1.43 8.25 31.57
CA GLU A 54 2.01 7.00 31.08
C GLU A 54 0.97 5.87 30.89
N GLU A 55 -0.31 6.23 30.81
CA GLU A 55 -1.40 5.29 30.57
C GLU A 55 -1.35 4.77 29.12
N LEU A 56 -1.31 3.44 28.97
CA LEU A 56 -1.43 2.79 27.67
C LEU A 56 -2.89 2.84 27.19
N LEU A 57 -3.13 3.64 26.16
CA LEU A 57 -4.47 3.82 25.58
C LEU A 57 -4.80 2.74 24.56
N TRP A 58 -3.79 2.30 23.79
CA TRP A 58 -3.95 1.25 22.79
C TRP A 58 -2.62 0.60 22.43
N GLN A 59 -2.65 -0.68 22.05
CA GLN A 59 -1.52 -1.38 21.47
C GLN A 59 -1.97 -2.39 20.41
N HIS A 60 -1.04 -2.73 19.52
CA HIS A 60 -1.15 -3.84 18.60
C HIS A 60 0.23 -4.49 18.43
N GLU A 61 0.25 -5.81 18.27
CA GLU A 61 1.47 -6.54 17.97
C GLU A 61 1.22 -7.59 16.91
N THR A 62 2.19 -7.75 16.03
CA THR A 62 2.25 -8.83 15.06
C THR A 62 3.60 -9.53 15.20
N GLU A 63 3.57 -10.83 15.47
CA GLU A 63 4.77 -11.68 15.51
C GLU A 63 4.98 -12.42 14.19
N HIS A 64 6.24 -12.65 13.84
CA HIS A 64 6.66 -13.32 12.62
C HIS A 64 7.54 -14.52 12.94
N ALA A 65 7.21 -15.65 12.32
CA ALA A 65 8.04 -16.85 12.38
C ALA A 65 8.37 -17.34 10.97
N TYR A 66 9.55 -17.96 10.89
CA TYR A 66 10.18 -18.38 9.65
C TYR A 66 10.37 -19.90 9.65
N ASN A 67 10.17 -20.53 8.50
CA ASN A 67 10.48 -21.94 8.33
C ASN A 67 12.00 -22.18 8.25
N GLU A 68 12.40 -23.45 8.15
CA GLU A 68 13.81 -23.86 8.04
C GLU A 68 14.52 -23.26 6.82
N GLN A 69 13.77 -22.96 5.75
CA GLN A 69 14.29 -22.31 4.53
C GLN A 69 14.39 -20.78 4.67
N GLY A 70 13.95 -20.22 5.80
CA GLY A 70 13.96 -18.80 6.07
C GLY A 70 12.80 -18.01 5.46
N LEU A 71 11.77 -18.67 4.92
CA LEU A 71 10.57 -18.02 4.43
C LEU A 71 9.66 -17.63 5.60
N ALA A 72 9.20 -16.38 5.61
CA ALA A 72 8.16 -15.91 6.53
C ALA A 72 6.85 -16.62 6.16
N ASN A 73 6.55 -17.71 6.85
CA ASN A 73 5.39 -18.55 6.57
C ASN A 73 4.33 -18.48 7.67
N ARG A 74 4.62 -17.80 8.80
CA ARG A 74 3.70 -17.69 9.91
C ARG A 74 3.71 -16.28 10.47
N VAL A 75 2.51 -15.71 10.60
CA VAL A 75 2.25 -14.41 11.21
C VAL A 75 1.26 -14.62 12.34
N THR A 76 1.52 -14.07 13.52
CA THR A 76 0.64 -14.21 14.68
C THR A 76 0.22 -12.81 15.15
N PRO A 77 -0.94 -12.31 14.70
CA PRO A 77 -1.50 -11.08 15.23
C PRO A 77 -1.95 -11.28 16.67
N ASP A 78 -1.83 -10.24 17.48
CA ASP A 78 -2.36 -10.21 18.83
C ASP A 78 -3.85 -10.59 18.90
N SER A 79 -4.23 -11.33 19.95
CA SER A 79 -5.59 -11.85 20.17
C SER A 79 -6.11 -12.84 19.10
N LEU A 80 -5.28 -13.29 18.17
CA LEU A 80 -5.63 -14.28 17.16
C LEU A 80 -4.70 -15.48 17.12
N PRO A 81 -5.20 -16.67 16.70
CA PRO A 81 -4.34 -17.78 16.37
C PRO A 81 -3.40 -17.42 15.20
N PRO A 82 -2.27 -18.13 15.07
CA PRO A 82 -1.34 -17.91 13.97
C PRO A 82 -2.00 -18.09 12.60
N VAL A 83 -1.73 -17.16 11.71
CA VAL A 83 -1.95 -17.30 10.27
C VAL A 83 -0.72 -18.00 9.69
N GLU A 84 -0.89 -19.20 9.16
CA GLU A 84 0.20 -19.97 8.57
C GLU A 84 -0.08 -20.23 7.08
N TRP A 85 0.90 -19.89 6.25
CA TRP A 85 0.91 -20.11 4.82
C TRP A 85 1.57 -21.46 4.51
N LEU A 86 0.80 -22.33 3.87
CA LEU A 86 1.28 -23.60 3.37
C LEU A 86 1.92 -23.36 2.02
N THR A 87 3.16 -23.82 1.83
CA THR A 87 3.90 -23.63 0.59
C THR A 87 4.51 -24.92 0.07
N TYR A 88 4.80 -24.95 -1.22
CA TYR A 88 5.53 -26.03 -1.88
C TYR A 88 6.65 -25.49 -2.78
N GLY A 89 7.64 -26.34 -3.07
CA GLY A 89 8.79 -25.98 -3.90
C GLY A 89 9.56 -24.78 -3.35
N SER A 90 9.76 -23.75 -4.16
CA SER A 90 10.48 -22.52 -3.83
C SER A 90 9.61 -21.44 -3.15
N GLY A 91 8.56 -21.84 -2.43
CA GLY A 91 7.68 -20.91 -1.70
C GLY A 91 6.38 -20.56 -2.42
N TYR A 92 5.91 -21.39 -3.36
CA TYR A 92 4.59 -21.22 -3.98
C TYR A 92 3.49 -21.57 -2.99
N LEU A 93 2.44 -20.76 -2.92
CA LEU A 93 1.33 -20.98 -2.00
C LEU A 93 0.56 -22.26 -2.38
N ALA A 94 0.18 -23.06 -1.38
CA ALA A 94 -0.74 -24.18 -1.50
C ALA A 94 -2.03 -23.92 -0.72
N GLY A 95 -1.96 -23.15 0.36
CA GLY A 95 -3.10 -22.85 1.21
C GLY A 95 -2.76 -21.94 2.37
N MET A 96 -3.76 -21.66 3.19
CA MET A 96 -3.62 -20.91 4.44
C MET A 96 -4.50 -21.53 5.53
N LYS A 97 -3.97 -21.57 6.74
CA LYS A 97 -4.68 -22.00 7.94
C LYS A 97 -4.66 -20.91 9.00
N LEU A 98 -5.74 -20.83 9.77
CA LEU A 98 -5.84 -20.03 10.98
C LEU A 98 -5.77 -20.95 12.19
N GLY A 99 -4.67 -20.87 12.95
CA GLY A 99 -4.32 -21.85 13.96
C GLY A 99 -4.17 -23.24 13.35
N GLY A 100 -4.97 -24.19 13.82
CA GLY A 100 -5.01 -25.55 13.28
C GLY A 100 -5.99 -25.75 12.12
N THR A 101 -6.79 -24.74 11.77
CA THR A 101 -7.92 -24.89 10.84
C THR A 101 -7.56 -24.39 9.44
N PRO A 102 -7.50 -25.25 8.41
CA PRO A 102 -7.37 -24.81 7.01
C PRO A 102 -8.57 -23.95 6.62
N LEU A 103 -8.32 -22.80 5.98
CA LEU A 103 -9.37 -21.91 5.49
C LEU A 103 -9.34 -21.75 3.98
N LEU A 104 -8.14 -21.80 3.39
CA LEU A 104 -7.92 -21.55 1.97
C LEU A 104 -7.05 -22.62 1.35
N GLU A 105 -7.42 -23.01 0.14
CA GLU A 105 -6.65 -23.88 -0.72
C GLU A 105 -6.48 -23.25 -2.08
N PHE A 106 -5.32 -23.48 -2.69
CA PHE A 106 -5.02 -23.01 -4.03
C PHE A 106 -4.51 -24.16 -4.90
N THR A 107 -5.15 -24.33 -6.05
CA THR A 107 -4.61 -25.13 -7.16
C THR A 107 -3.89 -24.24 -8.14
N ARG A 108 -2.76 -24.72 -8.66
CA ARG A 108 -1.93 -23.98 -9.60
C ARG A 108 -1.57 -24.82 -10.81
N ASP A 109 -1.35 -24.15 -11.95
CA ASP A 109 -0.86 -24.80 -13.16
C ASP A 109 0.67 -25.04 -13.11
N ARG A 110 1.22 -25.58 -14.21
CA ARG A 110 2.66 -25.86 -14.35
C ARG A 110 3.54 -24.61 -14.37
N LEU A 111 2.95 -23.42 -14.57
CA LEU A 111 3.63 -22.12 -14.48
C LEU A 111 3.39 -21.47 -13.12
N HIS A 112 2.85 -22.22 -12.15
CA HIS A 112 2.54 -21.79 -10.79
C HIS A 112 1.52 -20.65 -10.69
N ARG A 113 0.68 -20.50 -11.72
CA ARG A 113 -0.42 -19.53 -11.75
C ARG A 113 -1.64 -20.13 -11.07
N GLU A 114 -2.36 -19.32 -10.29
CA GLU A 114 -3.57 -19.76 -9.59
C GLU A 114 -4.65 -20.17 -10.60
N THR A 115 -5.04 -21.44 -10.60
CA THR A 115 -6.15 -21.93 -11.45
C THR A 115 -7.42 -22.14 -10.66
N VAL A 116 -7.31 -22.49 -9.37
CA VAL A 116 -8.47 -22.62 -8.48
C VAL A 116 -8.12 -22.07 -7.12
N ARG A 117 -9.05 -21.35 -6.50
CA ARG A 117 -9.03 -21.00 -5.08
C ARG A 117 -10.32 -21.47 -4.42
N SER A 118 -10.18 -22.15 -3.30
CA SER A 118 -11.30 -22.69 -2.55
C SER A 118 -11.30 -22.15 -1.12
N PHE A 119 -12.50 -21.83 -0.60
CA PHE A 119 -12.72 -21.31 0.76
C PHE A 119 -13.96 -21.95 1.38
N GLY A 120 -13.93 -22.18 2.70
CA GLY A 120 -15.06 -22.75 3.44
C GLY A 120 -15.24 -24.26 3.29
N SER A 121 -14.25 -24.98 2.75
CA SER A 121 -14.26 -26.45 2.70
C SER A 121 -14.07 -27.03 4.10
N ARG A 122 -15.11 -27.65 4.68
CA ARG A 122 -14.95 -28.51 5.85
C ARG A 122 -14.48 -29.90 5.41
N ALA A 123 -13.73 -30.60 6.26
CA ALA A 123 -13.24 -31.94 5.92
C ALA A 123 -14.39 -32.86 5.46
N GLY A 124 -14.39 -33.22 4.17
CA GLY A 124 -15.41 -34.09 3.56
C GLY A 124 -16.60 -33.38 2.89
N SER A 125 -16.64 -32.03 2.84
CA SER A 125 -17.64 -31.26 2.08
C SER A 125 -17.02 -30.59 0.85
N ASN A 126 -17.86 -30.30 -0.15
CA ASN A 126 -17.46 -29.40 -1.25
C ASN A 126 -17.14 -28.01 -0.69
N ALA A 127 -16.28 -27.27 -1.38
CA ALA A 127 -15.99 -25.87 -1.05
C ALA A 127 -17.25 -25.02 -1.20
N ALA A 128 -17.53 -24.19 -0.20
CA ALA A 128 -18.66 -23.25 -0.26
C ALA A 128 -18.38 -22.12 -1.27
N TYR A 129 -17.11 -21.73 -1.41
CA TYR A 129 -16.62 -20.82 -2.43
C TYR A 129 -15.52 -21.50 -3.24
N GLU A 130 -15.65 -21.44 -4.57
CA GLU A 130 -14.61 -21.88 -5.49
C GLU A 130 -14.49 -20.89 -6.65
N LEU A 131 -13.29 -20.36 -6.86
CA LEU A 131 -12.95 -19.45 -7.96
C LEU A 131 -12.00 -20.16 -8.92
N THR A 132 -12.44 -20.40 -10.14
CA THR A 132 -11.62 -20.89 -11.24
C THR A 132 -11.09 -19.75 -12.08
N SER A 133 -9.77 -19.70 -12.29
CA SER A 133 -9.11 -18.70 -13.12
C SER A 133 -8.47 -19.35 -14.35
N THR A 134 -8.66 -18.75 -15.52
CA THR A 134 -8.03 -19.17 -16.77
C THR A 134 -7.17 -18.06 -17.35
N TYR A 135 -6.22 -18.43 -18.22
CA TYR A 135 -5.24 -17.50 -18.77
C TYR A 135 -5.07 -17.69 -20.27
N THR A 136 -4.82 -16.59 -20.98
CA THR A 136 -4.43 -16.61 -22.38
C THR A 136 -3.05 -17.27 -22.55
N PRO A 137 -2.67 -17.68 -23.78
CA PRO A 137 -1.30 -18.14 -24.06
C PRO A 137 -0.22 -17.11 -23.72
N ALA A 138 -0.54 -15.81 -23.79
CA ALA A 138 0.34 -14.72 -23.38
C ALA A 138 0.42 -14.52 -21.85
N GLY A 139 -0.37 -15.28 -21.08
CA GLY A 139 -0.37 -15.25 -19.62
C GLY A 139 -1.29 -14.21 -18.99
N GLN A 140 -2.12 -13.54 -19.78
CA GLN A 140 -3.12 -12.59 -19.27
C GLN A 140 -4.32 -13.34 -18.69
N LEU A 141 -4.91 -12.80 -17.63
CA LEU A 141 -6.14 -13.36 -17.04
C LEU A 141 -7.26 -13.33 -18.08
N GLN A 142 -7.87 -14.48 -18.36
CA GLN A 142 -8.88 -14.63 -19.40
C GLN A 142 -10.28 -14.75 -18.80
N SER A 143 -10.44 -15.53 -17.73
CA SER A 143 -11.71 -15.61 -17.01
C SER A 143 -11.48 -15.87 -15.52
N GLN A 144 -12.48 -15.47 -14.74
CA GLN A 144 -12.64 -15.76 -13.33
C GLN A 144 -14.09 -16.17 -13.11
N HIS A 145 -14.33 -17.46 -12.90
CA HIS A 145 -15.67 -18.01 -12.73
C HIS A 145 -15.81 -18.66 -11.37
N LEU A 146 -16.95 -18.42 -10.74
CA LEU A 146 -17.29 -18.93 -9.43
C LEU A 146 -18.21 -20.15 -9.54
N ASN A 147 -18.24 -20.97 -8.50
CA ASN A 147 -19.29 -21.97 -8.30
C ASN A 147 -20.71 -21.34 -8.17
N SER A 148 -20.80 -20.02 -8.00
CA SER A 148 -22.00 -19.20 -8.12
C SER A 148 -21.80 -18.12 -9.18
N LEU A 149 -22.68 -18.06 -10.19
CA LEU A 149 -22.48 -17.20 -11.37
C LEU A 149 -22.40 -15.69 -11.07
N VAL A 150 -22.76 -15.20 -9.87
CA VAL A 150 -23.03 -13.78 -9.59
C VAL A 150 -21.85 -12.84 -9.90
N TYR A 151 -20.60 -13.30 -9.74
CA TYR A 151 -19.40 -12.49 -9.99
C TYR A 151 -18.46 -13.09 -11.04
N ASP A 152 -18.99 -13.90 -11.95
CA ASP A 152 -18.23 -14.37 -13.10
C ASP A 152 -17.72 -13.18 -13.93
N ARG A 153 -16.47 -13.25 -14.39
CA ARG A 153 -15.83 -12.21 -15.19
C ARG A 153 -15.02 -12.83 -16.31
N ASP A 154 -15.29 -12.40 -17.54
CA ASP A 154 -14.48 -12.67 -18.72
C ASP A 154 -13.74 -11.40 -19.15
N TYR A 155 -12.44 -11.54 -19.38
CA TYR A 155 -11.53 -10.44 -19.69
C TYR A 155 -11.14 -10.49 -21.17
N GLY A 156 -11.43 -9.40 -21.89
CA GLY A 156 -11.10 -9.22 -23.30
C GLY A 156 -9.91 -8.29 -23.47
N TRP A 157 -8.87 -8.79 -24.13
CA TRP A 157 -7.62 -8.06 -24.39
C TRP A 157 -7.48 -7.76 -25.88
N ASN A 158 -6.91 -6.61 -26.23
CA ASN A 158 -6.53 -6.31 -27.61
C ASN A 158 -5.11 -6.83 -27.92
N ASP A 159 -4.68 -6.73 -29.18
CA ASP A 159 -3.35 -7.18 -29.63
C ASP A 159 -2.18 -6.41 -28.99
N ASN A 160 -2.43 -5.19 -28.48
CA ASN A 160 -1.44 -4.40 -27.75
C ASN A 160 -1.30 -4.84 -26.28
N GLY A 161 -2.18 -5.71 -25.80
CA GLY A 161 -2.22 -6.18 -24.43
C GLY A 161 -3.05 -5.30 -23.48
N ASP A 162 -3.84 -4.36 -24.00
CA ASP A 162 -4.76 -3.54 -23.19
C ASP A 162 -6.04 -4.31 -22.86
N LEU A 163 -6.55 -4.13 -21.64
CA LEU A 163 -7.82 -4.69 -21.19
C LEU A 163 -8.99 -3.88 -21.75
N VAL A 164 -9.57 -4.31 -22.86
CA VAL A 164 -10.62 -3.56 -23.57
C VAL A 164 -12.04 -3.96 -23.17
N ARG A 165 -12.21 -5.07 -22.45
CA ARG A 165 -13.53 -5.53 -22.02
C ARG A 165 -13.49 -6.34 -20.74
N ILE A 166 -14.46 -6.12 -19.86
CA ILE A 166 -14.80 -7.03 -18.76
C ILE A 166 -16.29 -7.35 -18.88
N SER A 167 -16.61 -8.61 -19.14
CA SER A 167 -17.99 -9.10 -19.23
C SER A 167 -18.34 -9.88 -17.98
N GLY A 168 -19.42 -9.50 -17.31
CA GLY A 168 -20.01 -10.28 -16.22
C GLY A 168 -21.50 -10.59 -16.48
N PRO A 169 -22.16 -11.32 -15.59
CA PRO A 169 -23.53 -11.79 -15.79
C PRO A 169 -24.56 -10.69 -15.94
N ARG A 170 -24.37 -9.56 -15.23
CA ARG A 170 -25.32 -8.44 -15.20
C ARG A 170 -25.00 -7.36 -16.22
N GLN A 171 -23.71 -7.17 -16.51
CA GLN A 171 -23.24 -6.09 -17.37
C GLN A 171 -21.89 -6.42 -18.00
N THR A 172 -21.63 -5.80 -19.15
CA THR A 172 -20.32 -5.74 -19.80
C THR A 172 -19.81 -4.31 -19.77
N ARG A 173 -18.55 -4.12 -19.39
CA ARG A 173 -17.83 -2.85 -19.51
C ARG A 173 -16.81 -2.94 -20.63
N GLU A 174 -16.85 -1.99 -21.56
CA GLU A 174 -15.89 -1.82 -22.65
C GLU A 174 -15.06 -0.55 -22.42
N TYR A 175 -13.75 -0.66 -22.60
CA TYR A 175 -12.78 0.39 -22.28
C TYR A 175 -12.17 0.96 -23.56
N GLY A 176 -12.20 2.29 -23.69
CA GLY A 176 -11.50 3.03 -24.74
C GLY A 176 -10.27 3.73 -24.18
N TYR A 177 -9.15 3.63 -24.90
CA TYR A 177 -7.87 4.20 -24.49
C TYR A 177 -7.32 5.17 -25.53
N SER A 178 -6.61 6.19 -25.04
CA SER A 178 -5.81 7.08 -25.87
C SER A 178 -4.60 6.34 -26.48
N ALA A 179 -3.96 6.94 -27.48
CA ALA A 179 -2.70 6.43 -28.04
C ALA A 179 -1.55 6.35 -27.02
N THR A 180 -1.67 7.02 -25.87
CA THR A 180 -0.71 6.97 -24.76
C THR A 180 -1.19 6.07 -23.62
N GLY A 181 -2.23 5.25 -23.82
CA GLY A 181 -2.76 4.30 -22.85
C GLY A 181 -3.57 4.92 -21.69
N ARG A 182 -4.08 6.15 -21.85
CA ARG A 182 -4.98 6.78 -20.85
C ARG A 182 -6.41 6.30 -21.05
N LEU A 183 -7.16 6.07 -19.97
CA LEU A 183 -8.59 5.75 -20.09
C LEU A 183 -9.36 6.97 -20.61
N GLU A 184 -10.04 6.82 -21.75
CA GLU A 184 -10.80 7.90 -22.41
C GLU A 184 -12.31 7.66 -22.43
N SER A 185 -12.76 6.41 -22.32
CA SER A 185 -14.19 6.13 -22.19
C SER A 185 -14.46 4.77 -21.57
N VAL A 186 -15.60 4.66 -20.89
CA VAL A 186 -16.17 3.41 -20.43
C VAL A 186 -17.56 3.30 -21.01
N ARG A 187 -17.85 2.22 -21.73
CA ARG A 187 -19.20 1.89 -22.18
C ARG A 187 -19.74 0.74 -21.35
N THR A 188 -20.88 0.94 -20.70
CA THR A 188 -21.57 -0.07 -19.90
C THR A 188 -22.78 -0.58 -20.66
N LEU A 189 -22.80 -1.89 -20.88
CA LEU A 189 -23.83 -2.62 -21.61
C LEU A 189 -24.54 -3.60 -20.67
N ALA A 190 -25.87 -3.51 -20.58
CA ALA A 190 -26.77 -4.47 -19.92
C ALA A 190 -28.07 -4.57 -20.74
N PRO A 191 -28.99 -5.52 -20.47
CA PRO A 191 -30.20 -5.73 -21.28
C PRO A 191 -31.01 -4.45 -21.57
N ASP A 192 -31.10 -3.54 -20.59
CA ASP A 192 -31.83 -2.27 -20.70
C ASP A 192 -30.92 -1.03 -20.52
N LEU A 193 -29.60 -1.19 -20.66
CA LEU A 193 -28.61 -0.12 -20.45
C LEU A 193 -27.54 -0.14 -21.54
N ASP A 194 -27.38 0.98 -22.25
CA ASP A 194 -26.22 1.25 -23.10
C ASP A 194 -25.79 2.69 -22.88
N ILE A 195 -24.86 2.87 -21.95
CA ILE A 195 -24.33 4.19 -21.59
C ILE A 195 -22.84 4.24 -21.89
N ARG A 196 -22.37 5.38 -22.40
CA ARG A 196 -20.96 5.67 -22.56
C ARG A 196 -20.63 6.87 -21.71
N ILE A 197 -19.62 6.73 -20.85
CA ILE A 197 -19.08 7.81 -20.03
C ILE A 197 -17.71 8.17 -20.59
N PRO A 198 -17.52 9.38 -21.13
CA PRO A 198 -16.22 9.86 -21.57
C PRO A 198 -15.38 10.36 -20.39
N TYR A 199 -14.06 10.15 -20.47
CA TYR A 199 -13.07 10.66 -19.55
C TYR A 199 -12.08 11.55 -20.30
N ALA A 200 -12.01 12.82 -19.90
CA ALA A 200 -11.07 13.77 -20.44
C ALA A 200 -9.97 14.09 -19.42
N THR A 201 -8.74 14.28 -19.93
CA THR A 201 -7.61 14.79 -19.15
C THR A 201 -6.95 15.92 -19.92
N ASP A 202 -6.39 16.89 -19.21
CA ASP A 202 -5.48 17.85 -19.83
C ASP A 202 -4.14 17.19 -20.21
N PRO A 203 -3.22 17.88 -20.92
CA PRO A 203 -1.94 17.29 -21.31
C PRO A 203 -1.11 16.75 -20.12
N ALA A 204 -1.24 17.36 -18.93
CA ALA A 204 -0.56 16.95 -17.72
C ALA A 204 -1.26 15.80 -16.97
N GLY A 205 -2.43 15.34 -17.44
CA GLY A 205 -3.17 14.23 -16.84
C GLY A 205 -4.13 14.66 -15.74
N ASN A 206 -4.43 15.95 -15.60
CA ASN A 206 -5.47 16.39 -14.66
C ASN A 206 -6.84 16.01 -15.24
N ARG A 207 -7.65 15.25 -14.49
CA ARG A 207 -9.00 14.86 -14.92
C ARG A 207 -9.87 16.10 -15.05
N LEU A 208 -10.60 16.18 -16.17
CA LEU A 208 -11.52 17.26 -16.47
C LEU A 208 -12.97 16.81 -16.22
N PRO A 209 -13.91 17.75 -16.01
CA PRO A 209 -15.33 17.43 -16.01
C PRO A 209 -15.75 16.68 -17.27
N ASP A 210 -16.86 15.97 -17.19
CA ASP A 210 -17.42 15.21 -18.32
C ASP A 210 -17.50 16.11 -19.57
N PRO A 211 -16.79 15.79 -20.67
CA PRO A 211 -16.74 16.63 -21.86
C PRO A 211 -18.06 16.71 -22.62
N GLU A 212 -18.97 15.75 -22.46
CA GLU A 212 -20.30 15.79 -23.08
C GLU A 212 -21.23 16.76 -22.33
N LEU A 213 -21.11 16.82 -20.99
CA LEU A 213 -21.88 17.75 -20.15
C LEU A 213 -21.26 19.14 -20.05
N HIS A 214 -19.93 19.23 -20.15
CA HIS A 214 -19.14 20.44 -19.98
C HIS A 214 -18.11 20.59 -21.12
N PRO A 215 -18.54 20.81 -22.37
CA PRO A 215 -17.65 20.88 -23.53
C PRO A 215 -16.60 21.99 -23.41
N ASP A 216 -16.95 23.12 -22.81
CA ASP A 216 -16.03 24.24 -22.56
C ASP A 216 -14.87 23.88 -21.62
N SER A 217 -15.03 22.83 -20.81
CA SER A 217 -14.01 22.41 -19.85
C SER A 217 -12.83 21.69 -20.52
N THR A 218 -13.00 21.18 -21.75
CA THR A 218 -11.98 20.41 -22.50
C THR A 218 -10.70 21.20 -22.83
N LEU A 219 -10.79 22.53 -22.82
CA LEU A 219 -9.65 23.43 -23.04
C LEU A 219 -8.99 23.91 -21.73
N THR A 220 -9.49 23.44 -20.58
CA THR A 220 -8.97 23.83 -19.27
C THR A 220 -7.63 23.16 -19.02
N VAL A 221 -6.65 23.94 -18.61
CA VAL A 221 -5.35 23.46 -18.12
C VAL A 221 -5.15 24.07 -16.74
N TRP A 222 -4.70 23.24 -15.80
CA TRP A 222 -4.51 23.66 -14.42
C TRP A 222 -3.05 24.04 -14.14
N PRO A 223 -2.76 25.31 -13.79
CA PRO A 223 -1.43 25.71 -13.33
C PRO A 223 -0.99 24.85 -12.16
N ASP A 224 0.29 24.44 -12.17
CA ASP A 224 0.92 23.62 -11.12
C ASP A 224 0.17 22.31 -10.82
N ASN A 225 -0.67 21.83 -11.75
CA ASN A 225 -1.54 20.67 -11.61
C ASN A 225 -2.59 20.77 -10.48
N ARG A 226 -2.90 21.98 -10.01
CA ARG A 226 -3.86 22.25 -8.93
C ARG A 226 -5.25 22.54 -9.51
N ILE A 227 -6.18 21.59 -9.36
CA ILE A 227 -7.57 21.76 -9.84
C ILE A 227 -8.29 22.73 -8.91
N ALA A 228 -8.58 23.95 -9.35
CA ALA A 228 -9.21 24.96 -8.49
C ALA A 228 -10.74 24.87 -8.47
N LYS A 229 -11.37 24.16 -9.42
CA LYS A 229 -12.82 23.91 -9.45
C LYS A 229 -13.16 22.75 -10.37
N ASP A 230 -14.25 22.06 -10.06
CA ASP A 230 -14.87 21.08 -10.95
C ASP A 230 -16.39 21.32 -11.07
N ALA A 231 -17.16 20.31 -11.49
CA ALA A 231 -18.62 20.42 -11.63
C ALA A 231 -19.34 20.67 -10.29
N HIS A 232 -18.78 20.22 -9.16
CA HIS A 232 -19.44 20.18 -7.86
C HIS A 232 -18.79 21.09 -6.82
N TYR A 233 -17.48 21.37 -6.94
CA TYR A 233 -16.71 22.01 -5.89
C TYR A 233 -15.75 23.09 -6.41
N VAL A 234 -15.38 23.99 -5.49
CA VAL A 234 -14.23 24.90 -5.59
C VAL A 234 -13.18 24.44 -4.58
N TYR A 235 -11.90 24.50 -4.97
CA TYR A 235 -10.78 23.96 -4.21
C TYR A 235 -9.71 25.03 -4.00
N HIS A 236 -9.18 25.10 -2.78
CA HIS A 236 -8.08 25.99 -2.42
C HIS A 236 -6.90 25.20 -1.85
N TYR A 237 -5.71 25.59 -2.25
CA TYR A 237 -4.46 24.95 -1.85
C TYR A 237 -3.54 25.95 -1.16
N ASP A 238 -2.73 25.48 -0.23
CA ASP A 238 -1.67 26.28 0.37
C ASP A 238 -0.43 26.43 -0.53
N GLU A 239 0.59 27.15 -0.03
CA GLU A 239 1.86 27.36 -0.73
C GLU A 239 2.58 26.03 -1.07
N TYR A 240 2.45 25.02 -0.21
CA TYR A 240 3.00 23.68 -0.40
C TYR A 240 2.16 22.79 -1.34
N GLY A 241 1.03 23.31 -1.83
CA GLY A 241 0.15 22.58 -2.74
C GLY A 241 -0.70 21.52 -2.07
N ARG A 242 -0.97 21.63 -0.77
CA ARG A 242 -1.93 20.77 -0.06
C ARG A 242 -3.32 21.38 -0.14
N LEU A 243 -4.34 20.58 -0.42
CA LEU A 243 -5.74 21.04 -0.40
C LEU A 243 -6.10 21.47 1.02
N THR A 244 -6.46 22.73 1.23
CA THR A 244 -6.84 23.28 2.54
C THR A 244 -8.33 23.55 2.66
N GLU A 245 -9.02 23.82 1.55
CA GLU A 245 -10.46 24.07 1.54
C GLU A 245 -11.14 23.45 0.31
N LYS A 246 -12.31 22.85 0.51
CA LYS A 246 -13.22 22.39 -0.54
C LYS A 246 -14.63 22.89 -0.23
N THR A 247 -15.25 23.62 -1.15
CA THR A 247 -16.55 24.28 -0.93
C THR A 247 -17.52 23.92 -2.05
N ASP A 248 -18.79 23.69 -1.70
CA ASP A 248 -19.84 23.42 -2.69
C ASP A 248 -19.90 24.54 -3.75
N ARG A 249 -19.97 24.15 -5.03
CA ARG A 249 -20.04 25.08 -6.15
C ARG A 249 -21.51 25.39 -6.46
N ILE A 250 -21.92 26.63 -6.21
CA ILE A 250 -23.23 27.12 -6.64
C ILE A 250 -23.18 27.63 -8.10
N PRO A 251 -24.03 27.11 -9.01
CA PRO A 251 -24.13 27.62 -10.37
C PRO A 251 -24.60 29.09 -10.41
N ALA A 252 -24.10 29.86 -11.38
CA ALA A 252 -24.48 31.25 -11.55
C ALA A 252 -26.00 31.39 -11.79
N GLY A 253 -26.66 32.27 -11.05
CA GLY A 253 -28.10 32.52 -11.15
C GLY A 253 -28.98 31.68 -10.22
N VAL A 254 -28.41 30.77 -9.42
CA VAL A 254 -29.11 30.05 -8.36
C VAL A 254 -29.09 30.88 -7.07
N ILE A 255 -30.22 30.94 -6.36
CA ILE A 255 -30.30 31.59 -5.04
C ILE A 255 -29.46 30.76 -4.07
N ARG A 256 -28.49 31.40 -3.39
CA ARG A 256 -27.76 30.77 -2.30
C ARG A 256 -28.76 30.46 -1.20
N THR A 257 -28.99 29.18 -0.93
CA THR A 257 -29.87 28.71 0.15
C THR A 257 -29.14 28.62 1.49
N ASP A 258 -27.93 29.19 1.57
CA ASP A 258 -27.02 29.16 2.72
C ASP A 258 -26.66 27.73 3.20
N ASP A 259 -27.06 26.69 2.47
CA ASP A 259 -26.86 25.27 2.77
C ASP A 259 -25.50 24.72 2.31
N GLU A 260 -24.65 25.61 1.77
CA GLU A 260 -23.29 25.32 1.32
C GLU A 260 -22.45 24.73 2.45
N ARG A 261 -21.69 23.70 2.12
CA ARG A 261 -20.75 23.06 3.02
C ARG A 261 -19.34 23.47 2.64
N THR A 262 -18.58 23.83 3.65
CA THR A 262 -17.15 24.08 3.53
C THR A 262 -16.39 23.02 4.30
N HIS A 263 -15.43 22.39 3.61
CA HIS A 263 -14.54 21.38 4.16
C HIS A 263 -13.17 22.04 4.37
N HIS A 264 -12.62 21.94 5.57
CA HIS A 264 -11.28 22.42 5.88
C HIS A 264 -10.35 21.25 6.23
N TYR A 265 -9.12 21.33 5.72
CA TYR A 265 -8.09 20.30 5.85
C TYR A 265 -6.83 20.92 6.45
N HIS A 266 -6.36 20.35 7.56
CA HIS A 266 -5.20 20.85 8.30
C HIS A 266 -4.13 19.79 8.41
N TYR A 267 -2.89 20.20 8.18
CA TYR A 267 -1.75 19.31 8.07
C TYR A 267 -0.68 19.65 9.10
N ASP A 268 0.07 18.64 9.51
CA ASP A 268 1.28 18.84 10.31
C ASP A 268 2.47 19.28 9.44
N SER A 269 3.63 19.46 10.08
CA SER A 269 4.88 19.83 9.41
C SER A 269 5.45 18.74 8.50
N LEU A 270 4.93 17.51 8.57
CA LEU A 270 5.28 16.40 7.67
C LEU A 270 4.23 16.24 6.55
N HIS A 271 3.35 17.22 6.36
CA HIS A 271 2.31 17.23 5.34
C HIS A 271 1.27 16.10 5.48
N ARG A 272 1.11 15.54 6.69
CA ARG A 272 0.07 14.54 7.00
C ARG A 272 -1.21 15.25 7.44
N LEU A 273 -2.38 14.79 6.97
CA LEU A 273 -3.67 15.36 7.36
C LEU A 273 -3.98 15.00 8.81
N VAL A 274 -3.89 15.96 9.73
CA VAL A 274 -4.11 15.71 11.17
C VAL A 274 -5.48 16.14 11.67
N HIS A 275 -6.13 17.06 10.96
CA HIS A 275 -7.45 17.58 11.35
C HIS A 275 -8.30 17.92 10.13
N TYR A 276 -9.55 17.50 10.16
CA TYR A 276 -10.57 17.82 9.17
C TYR A 276 -11.83 18.31 9.86
N ILE A 277 -12.48 19.32 9.29
CA ILE A 277 -13.76 19.83 9.79
C ILE A 277 -14.66 20.21 8.61
N ARG A 278 -15.94 19.86 8.71
CA ARG A 278 -16.97 20.27 7.75
C ARG A 278 -17.97 21.18 8.43
N ILE A 279 -18.12 22.38 7.88
CA ILE A 279 -18.95 23.46 8.44
C ILE A 279 -20.11 23.72 7.49
N GLN A 280 -21.28 24.02 8.06
CA GLN A 280 -22.45 24.52 7.36
C GLN A 280 -23.09 25.61 8.21
N TYR A 281 -23.37 26.79 7.66
CA TYR A 281 -23.88 27.95 8.43
C TYR A 281 -23.01 28.34 9.64
N GLU A 282 -21.69 28.37 9.48
CA GLU A 282 -20.72 28.63 10.59
C GLU A 282 -20.75 27.58 11.73
N GLU A 283 -21.56 26.53 11.59
CA GLU A 283 -21.71 25.47 12.58
C GLU A 283 -21.00 24.18 12.12
N PRO A 284 -20.19 23.54 12.97
CA PRO A 284 -19.52 22.30 12.61
C PRO A 284 -20.51 21.12 12.55
N LEU A 285 -20.52 20.42 11.42
CA LEU A 285 -21.31 19.20 11.22
C LEU A 285 -20.55 17.94 11.66
N VAL A 286 -19.24 17.91 11.37
CA VAL A 286 -18.34 16.82 11.73
C VAL A 286 -16.93 17.36 11.86
N GLU A 287 -16.20 16.84 12.83
CA GLU A 287 -14.78 17.10 13.04
C GLU A 287 -14.06 15.76 13.18
N SER A 288 -12.87 15.63 12.59
CA SER A 288 -12.03 14.46 12.80
C SER A 288 -10.57 14.82 13.02
N ARG A 289 -9.90 14.00 13.83
CA ARG A 289 -8.47 14.12 14.14
C ARG A 289 -7.78 12.78 13.98
N TYR A 290 -6.57 12.80 13.43
CA TYR A 290 -5.84 11.60 13.02
C TYR A 290 -4.51 11.51 13.77
N LEU A 291 -4.19 10.31 14.26
CA LEU A 291 -2.93 9.99 14.90
C LEU A 291 -2.06 9.18 13.95
N TYR A 292 -0.77 9.49 13.90
CA TYR A 292 0.20 8.78 13.09
C TYR A 292 1.33 8.26 13.96
N ASP A 293 1.94 7.16 13.56
CA ASP A 293 3.24 6.76 14.10
C ASP A 293 4.40 7.54 13.44
N PRO A 294 5.64 7.39 13.94
CA PRO A 294 6.80 8.08 13.35
C PRO A 294 7.07 7.73 11.88
N LEU A 295 6.55 6.60 11.37
CA LEU A 295 6.67 6.21 9.97
C LEU A 295 5.55 6.81 9.08
N GLY A 296 4.65 7.61 9.66
CA GLY A 296 3.54 8.24 8.95
C GLY A 296 2.34 7.34 8.73
N ARG A 297 2.27 6.17 9.39
CA ARG A 297 1.13 5.26 9.31
C ARG A 297 0.06 5.68 10.29
N ARG A 298 -1.18 5.75 9.86
CA ARG A 298 -2.29 6.18 10.72
C ARG A 298 -2.56 5.13 11.80
N THR A 299 -2.40 5.47 13.07
CA THR A 299 -2.62 4.58 14.22
C THR A 299 -3.96 4.82 14.91
N GLY A 300 -4.53 6.02 14.76
CA GLY A 300 -5.81 6.36 15.39
C GLY A 300 -6.62 7.39 14.61
N LYS A 301 -7.92 7.36 14.79
CA LYS A 301 -8.88 8.34 14.30
C LYS A 301 -9.91 8.65 15.38
N ARG A 302 -10.25 9.92 15.51
CA ARG A 302 -11.26 10.45 16.41
C ARG A 302 -12.27 11.23 15.58
N VAL A 303 -13.55 10.94 15.70
CA VAL A 303 -14.60 11.63 14.94
C VAL A 303 -15.68 12.16 15.88
N TRP A 304 -15.94 13.45 15.83
CA TRP A 304 -17.05 14.10 16.51
C TRP A 304 -18.13 14.41 15.49
N ARG A 305 -19.35 13.95 15.75
CA ARG A 305 -20.49 14.16 14.85
C ARG A 305 -21.53 15.05 15.51
N ARG A 306 -22.17 15.90 14.72
CA ARG A 306 -23.25 16.75 15.22
C ARG A 306 -24.46 15.90 15.57
N GLU A 307 -24.82 15.90 16.85
CA GLU A 307 -25.93 15.15 17.41
C GLU A 307 -26.80 16.03 18.30
N ARG A 308 -28.00 15.53 18.61
CA ARG A 308 -28.92 16.20 19.54
C ARG A 308 -28.53 15.81 20.96
N ASP A 309 -28.19 16.78 21.78
CA ASP A 309 -27.90 16.56 23.19
C ASP A 309 -29.18 16.34 24.03
N LEU A 310 -29.00 16.04 25.33
CA LEU A 310 -30.11 15.80 26.27
C LEU A 310 -31.03 17.01 26.47
N THR A 311 -30.59 18.22 26.11
CA THR A 311 -31.39 19.46 26.16
C THR A 311 -32.12 19.75 24.85
N GLY A 312 -31.86 18.95 23.81
CA GLY A 312 -32.41 19.12 22.48
C GLY A 312 -31.57 20.03 21.58
N TRP A 313 -30.42 20.54 22.06
CA TRP A 313 -29.50 21.38 21.29
C TRP A 313 -28.65 20.54 20.34
N MET A 314 -28.38 21.07 19.15
CA MET A 314 -27.52 20.43 18.15
C MET A 314 -26.09 20.88 18.32
N SER A 315 -25.19 19.98 18.71
CA SER A 315 -23.75 20.26 18.88
C SER A 315 -22.92 19.03 18.51
N LEU A 316 -21.62 19.19 18.33
CA LEU A 316 -20.72 18.04 18.22
C LEU A 316 -20.83 17.15 19.46
N SER A 317 -20.73 15.84 19.25
CA SER A 317 -20.77 14.85 20.32
C SER A 317 -19.78 15.19 21.44
N ARG A 318 -20.11 14.88 22.69
CA ARG A 318 -19.21 15.18 23.82
C ARG A 318 -17.95 14.32 23.81
N LYS A 319 -18.05 13.10 23.28
CA LYS A 319 -16.96 12.15 23.13
C LYS A 319 -16.81 11.81 21.65
N PRO A 320 -15.57 11.66 21.14
CA PRO A 320 -15.36 11.17 19.79
C PRO A 320 -15.69 9.69 19.68
N GLU A 321 -16.11 9.28 18.50
CA GLU A 321 -15.99 7.91 18.02
C GLU A 321 -14.51 7.61 17.81
N MET A 322 -13.99 6.58 18.49
CA MET A 322 -12.59 6.16 18.39
C MET A 322 -12.43 5.00 17.41
N THR A 323 -11.40 5.06 16.57
CA THR A 323 -10.97 3.93 15.74
C THR A 323 -9.46 3.83 15.77
N TRP A 324 -8.96 2.63 16.08
CA TRP A 324 -7.55 2.30 16.12
C TRP A 324 -7.13 1.44 14.94
N TYR A 325 -5.88 1.59 14.51
CA TYR A 325 -5.35 1.02 13.29
C TYR A 325 -3.99 0.35 13.56
N GLY A 326 -3.91 -0.96 13.31
CA GLY A 326 -2.70 -1.76 13.50
C GLY A 326 -2.07 -2.19 12.19
N TRP A 327 -0.74 -2.15 12.13
CA TRP A 327 0.03 -2.36 10.91
C TRP A 327 0.98 -3.56 11.01
N ASP A 328 1.21 -4.20 9.87
CA ASP A 328 2.30 -5.14 9.62
C ASP A 328 3.09 -4.62 8.43
N GLY A 329 4.24 -3.99 8.71
CA GLY A 329 4.98 -3.19 7.73
C GLY A 329 4.08 -2.11 7.12
N ASP A 330 3.80 -2.23 5.82
CA ASP A 330 3.03 -1.22 5.08
C ASP A 330 1.55 -1.58 4.91
N ARG A 331 1.11 -2.71 5.47
CA ARG A 331 -0.26 -3.19 5.37
C ARG A 331 -1.03 -2.86 6.64
N LEU A 332 -2.19 -2.24 6.48
CA LEU A 332 -3.13 -1.99 7.56
C LEU A 332 -3.89 -3.26 7.87
N THR A 333 -3.38 -4.04 8.82
CA THR A 333 -3.89 -5.37 9.12
C THR A 333 -5.02 -5.38 10.14
N THR A 334 -5.20 -4.31 10.90
CA THR A 334 -6.15 -4.27 12.00
C THR A 334 -6.93 -2.96 12.01
N VAL A 335 -8.25 -3.07 12.16
CA VAL A 335 -9.11 -1.94 12.54
C VAL A 335 -9.88 -2.31 13.80
N GLN A 336 -9.84 -1.46 14.81
CA GLN A 336 -10.58 -1.67 16.06
C GLN A 336 -11.42 -0.45 16.39
N THR A 337 -12.72 -0.66 16.54
CA THR A 337 -13.67 0.33 17.07
C THR A 337 -13.98 0.00 18.53
N ASP A 338 -14.90 0.74 19.14
CA ASP A 338 -15.39 0.44 20.49
C ASP A 338 -16.13 -0.90 20.58
N THR A 339 -16.69 -1.39 19.47
CA THR A 339 -17.53 -2.61 19.44
C THR A 339 -16.82 -3.82 18.88
N THR A 340 -15.97 -3.66 17.87
CA THR A 340 -15.38 -4.78 17.13
C THR A 340 -13.91 -4.57 16.82
N ARG A 341 -13.19 -5.68 16.70
CA ARG A 341 -11.84 -5.77 16.17
C ARG A 341 -11.86 -6.61 14.90
N ILE A 342 -11.42 -6.01 13.79
CA ILE A 342 -11.32 -6.65 12.49
C ILE A 342 -9.84 -6.83 12.14
N GLN A 343 -9.43 -8.08 11.97
CA GLN A 343 -8.15 -8.42 11.37
C GLN A 343 -8.35 -8.73 9.89
N THR A 344 -7.47 -8.17 9.06
CA THR A 344 -7.40 -8.44 7.63
C THR A 344 -6.11 -9.20 7.32
N VAL A 345 -6.25 -10.38 6.73
CA VAL A 345 -5.14 -11.13 6.15
C VAL A 345 -5.08 -10.79 4.66
N TYR A 346 -3.94 -10.29 4.21
CA TYR A 346 -3.69 -9.99 2.80
C TYR A 346 -3.08 -11.18 2.08
N LEU A 347 -3.28 -11.26 0.76
CA LEU A 347 -2.47 -12.14 -0.07
C LEU A 347 -0.98 -11.78 0.13
N PRO A 348 -0.07 -12.77 0.33
CA PRO A 348 1.34 -12.49 0.58
C PRO A 348 1.95 -11.64 -0.53
N GLY A 349 2.61 -10.54 -0.15
CA GLY A 349 3.27 -9.64 -1.09
C GLY A 349 2.36 -8.70 -1.87
N SER A 350 1.08 -8.62 -1.53
CA SER A 350 0.16 -7.68 -2.17
C SER A 350 -0.66 -6.90 -1.14
N PHE A 351 -1.41 -5.93 -1.65
CA PHE A 351 -2.41 -5.15 -0.92
C PHE A 351 -3.84 -5.64 -1.20
N THR A 352 -3.98 -6.85 -1.77
CA THR A 352 -5.26 -7.50 -1.99
C THR A 352 -5.72 -8.15 -0.67
N PRO A 353 -6.79 -7.64 -0.02
CA PRO A 353 -7.32 -8.28 1.17
C PRO A 353 -7.87 -9.64 0.80
N LEU A 354 -7.69 -10.63 1.68
CA LEU A 354 -8.07 -12.01 1.41
C LEU A 354 -9.04 -12.54 2.45
N ILE A 355 -8.68 -12.51 3.73
CA ILE A 355 -9.56 -12.96 4.81
C ILE A 355 -9.83 -11.82 5.78
N ARG A 356 -11.10 -11.66 6.16
CA ARG A 356 -11.59 -10.83 7.27
C ARG A 356 -11.87 -11.73 8.46
N ILE A 357 -11.31 -11.41 9.61
CA ILE A 357 -11.63 -12.05 10.89
C ILE A 357 -12.15 -10.97 11.82
N GLU A 358 -13.43 -11.04 12.14
CA GLU A 358 -14.08 -10.09 13.04
C GLU A 358 -14.34 -10.74 14.39
N THR A 359 -13.95 -10.05 15.45
CA THR A 359 -14.19 -10.45 16.85
C THR A 359 -14.85 -9.28 17.58
N GLU A 360 -15.97 -9.53 18.25
CA GLU A 360 -16.59 -8.53 19.13
C GLU A 360 -15.68 -8.28 20.33
N ASN A 361 -15.54 -7.01 20.75
CA ASN A 361 -14.60 -6.67 21.83
C ASN A 361 -14.95 -7.36 23.15
N GLY A 362 -16.24 -7.50 23.47
CA GLY A 362 -16.68 -8.26 24.65
C GLY A 362 -16.37 -9.77 24.58
N GLU A 363 -16.35 -10.38 23.38
CA GLU A 363 -15.90 -11.77 23.21
C GLU A 363 -14.38 -11.89 23.35
N ARG A 364 -13.63 -10.88 22.88
CA ARG A 364 -12.18 -10.81 23.06
C ARG A 364 -11.79 -10.68 24.53
N GLU A 365 -12.52 -9.88 25.30
CA GLU A 365 -12.29 -9.70 26.74
C GLU A 365 -12.46 -11.00 27.53
N LYS A 366 -13.36 -11.90 27.11
CA LYS A 366 -13.49 -13.24 27.73
C LYS A 366 -12.25 -14.11 27.58
N ALA A 367 -11.37 -13.82 26.62
CA ALA A 367 -10.09 -14.52 26.47
C ALA A 367 -8.99 -13.94 27.38
N GLN A 368 -9.20 -12.76 27.98
CA GLN A 368 -8.32 -12.32 29.07
C GLN A 368 -8.54 -13.25 30.26
N ARG A 369 -7.44 -13.86 30.68
CA ARG A 369 -7.39 -14.79 31.82
C ARG A 369 -6.48 -14.21 32.87
N ARG A 370 -6.78 -14.52 34.12
CA ARG A 370 -5.83 -14.24 35.21
C ARG A 370 -4.70 -15.25 35.14
N SER A 371 -3.47 -14.80 35.35
CA SER A 371 -2.35 -15.73 35.51
C SER A 371 -2.57 -16.61 36.74
N LEU A 372 -1.88 -17.74 36.80
CA LEU A 372 -1.89 -18.61 37.97
C LEU A 372 -1.52 -17.83 39.24
N ALA A 373 -0.56 -16.90 39.14
CA ALA A 373 -0.19 -16.03 40.24
C ALA A 373 -1.34 -15.11 40.67
N GLU A 374 -1.96 -14.39 39.73
CA GLU A 374 -3.06 -13.46 40.00
C GLU A 374 -4.27 -14.17 40.63
N LYS A 375 -4.62 -15.35 40.10
CA LYS A 375 -5.70 -16.15 40.64
C LYS A 375 -5.41 -16.56 42.08
N LEU A 376 -4.23 -17.12 42.34
CA LEU A 376 -3.81 -17.52 43.69
C LEU A 376 -3.71 -16.32 44.66
N GLN A 377 -3.29 -15.14 44.19
CA GLN A 377 -3.29 -13.91 44.98
C GLN A 377 -4.70 -13.45 45.37
N SER A 378 -5.66 -13.61 44.45
CA SER A 378 -7.07 -13.24 44.68
C SER A 378 -7.82 -14.23 45.58
N GLU A 379 -7.46 -15.52 45.51
CA GLU A 379 -8.12 -16.59 46.27
C GLU A 379 -7.42 -16.91 47.60
N GLY A 380 -6.16 -16.49 47.77
CA GLY A 380 -5.29 -16.83 48.91
C GLY A 380 -5.57 -16.09 50.21
N SER A 381 -6.67 -15.33 50.33
CA SER A 381 -7.01 -14.61 51.56
C SER A 381 -8.28 -15.16 52.20
N GLU A 382 -8.13 -15.75 53.39
CA GLU A 382 -9.27 -16.15 54.24
C GLU A 382 -10.14 -14.93 54.65
N ASP A 383 -9.57 -13.72 54.64
CA ASP A 383 -10.24 -12.46 55.07
C ASP A 383 -10.75 -11.57 53.91
N GLY A 384 -10.69 -12.04 52.66
CA GLY A 384 -11.10 -11.25 51.48
C GLY A 384 -10.18 -10.07 51.08
N HIS A 385 -8.98 -9.95 51.64
CA HIS A 385 -7.95 -8.97 51.25
C HIS A 385 -6.86 -9.63 50.42
N GLY A 386 -6.76 -9.31 49.12
CA GLY A 386 -5.79 -9.93 48.21
C GLY A 386 -4.35 -9.96 48.76
N VAL A 387 -3.68 -11.12 48.63
CA VAL A 387 -2.27 -11.29 49.02
C VAL A 387 -1.38 -10.80 47.88
N VAL A 388 -0.34 -10.03 48.17
CA VAL A 388 0.65 -9.61 47.17
C VAL A 388 1.84 -10.58 47.21
N PHE A 389 2.10 -11.28 46.11
CA PHE A 389 3.26 -12.17 46.00
C PHE A 389 4.54 -11.40 45.70
N PRO A 390 5.70 -11.82 46.25
CA PRO A 390 6.99 -11.32 45.81
C PRO A 390 7.22 -11.57 44.30
N PRO A 391 7.93 -10.67 43.58
CA PRO A 391 8.17 -10.80 42.15
C PRO A 391 8.78 -12.16 41.74
N GLU A 392 9.67 -12.70 42.56
CA GLU A 392 10.33 -13.99 42.30
C GLU A 392 9.31 -15.14 42.29
N LEU A 393 8.31 -15.10 43.17
CA LEU A 393 7.25 -16.11 43.22
C LEU A 393 6.32 -15.99 42.03
N VAL A 394 5.98 -14.76 41.62
CA VAL A 394 5.17 -14.51 40.40
C VAL A 394 5.87 -15.11 39.18
N MET A 395 7.17 -14.83 38.99
CA MET A 395 7.95 -15.40 37.89
C MET A 395 7.98 -16.94 37.90
N MET A 396 8.11 -17.56 39.08
CA MET A 396 8.07 -19.02 39.20
C MET A 396 6.70 -19.60 38.84
N LEU A 397 5.62 -18.96 39.30
CA LEU A 397 4.25 -19.37 38.99
C LEU A 397 3.91 -19.17 37.50
N ASP A 398 4.35 -18.09 36.89
CA ASP A 398 4.18 -17.84 35.45
C ASP A 398 4.94 -18.87 34.61
N ARG A 399 6.18 -19.20 35.00
CA ARG A 399 6.95 -20.29 34.38
C ARG A 399 6.23 -21.63 34.53
N LEU A 400 5.77 -21.95 35.73
CA LEU A 400 5.05 -23.20 35.99
C LEU A 400 3.74 -23.29 35.20
N GLU A 401 2.99 -22.20 35.11
CA GLU A 401 1.78 -22.14 34.28
C GLU A 401 2.10 -22.45 32.81
N GLY A 402 3.15 -21.83 32.25
CA GLY A 402 3.61 -22.12 30.89
C GLY A 402 4.00 -23.59 30.70
N GLU A 403 4.72 -24.16 31.66
CA GLU A 403 5.12 -25.57 31.67
C GLU A 403 3.92 -26.54 31.75
N ILE A 404 2.91 -26.21 32.58
CA ILE A 404 1.66 -26.99 32.70
C ILE A 404 0.89 -26.95 31.37
N ARG A 405 0.74 -25.76 30.78
CA ARG A 405 0.01 -25.59 29.50
C ARG A 405 0.70 -26.30 28.34
N ALA A 406 2.03 -26.38 28.35
CA ALA A 406 2.81 -27.10 27.35
C ALA A 406 2.84 -28.62 27.56
N ASP A 407 2.14 -29.13 28.59
CA ASP A 407 2.18 -30.51 29.09
C ASP A 407 3.61 -31.03 29.31
N ARG A 408 4.49 -30.14 29.77
CA ARG A 408 5.95 -30.36 29.87
C ARG A 408 6.53 -29.76 31.14
N VAL A 409 5.99 -30.16 32.30
CA VAL A 409 6.47 -29.69 33.60
C VAL A 409 7.87 -30.21 33.93
N SER A 410 8.79 -29.27 34.13
CA SER A 410 10.20 -29.53 34.35
C SER A 410 10.45 -30.24 35.69
N ARG A 411 11.59 -30.94 35.79
CA ARG A 411 11.97 -31.64 37.03
C ARG A 411 12.17 -30.67 38.19
N GLU A 412 12.68 -29.48 37.89
CA GLU A 412 12.87 -28.38 38.86
C GLU A 412 11.51 -27.94 39.44
N SER A 413 10.55 -27.60 38.58
CA SER A 413 9.20 -27.22 38.99
C SER A 413 8.49 -28.32 39.78
N ARG A 414 8.66 -29.59 39.40
CA ARG A 414 8.12 -30.74 40.16
C ARG A 414 8.74 -30.87 41.55
N GLN A 415 10.05 -30.66 41.70
CA GLN A 415 10.72 -30.69 43.00
C GLN A 415 10.30 -29.52 43.88
N TRP A 416 10.19 -28.33 43.31
CA TRP A 416 9.70 -27.14 44.02
C TRP A 416 8.26 -27.35 44.53
N LEU A 417 7.35 -27.82 43.66
CA LEU A 417 5.98 -28.16 44.06
C LEU A 417 5.96 -29.20 45.19
N ALA A 418 6.80 -30.23 45.11
CA ALA A 418 6.90 -31.25 46.16
C ALA A 418 7.40 -30.68 47.50
N GLN A 419 8.34 -29.73 47.49
CA GLN A 419 8.78 -29.01 48.70
C GLN A 419 7.65 -28.16 49.30
N CYS A 420 6.79 -27.60 48.46
CA CYS A 420 5.59 -26.86 48.88
C CYS A 420 4.41 -27.78 49.27
N GLY A 421 4.53 -29.11 49.12
CA GLY A 421 3.45 -30.05 49.41
C GLY A 421 2.31 -30.06 48.37
N LEU A 422 2.58 -29.57 47.15
CA LEU A 422 1.62 -29.46 46.05
C LEU A 422 1.95 -30.44 44.91
N THR A 423 0.94 -30.82 44.11
CA THR A 423 1.13 -31.62 42.89
C THR A 423 0.85 -30.80 41.62
N VAL A 424 1.39 -31.26 40.49
CA VAL A 424 1.14 -30.64 39.18
C VAL A 424 -0.36 -30.63 38.87
N GLU A 425 -1.07 -31.71 39.18
CA GLU A 425 -2.51 -31.83 38.93
C GLU A 425 -3.33 -30.85 39.78
N GLN A 426 -2.89 -30.54 41.01
CA GLN A 426 -3.54 -29.54 41.85
C GLN A 426 -3.39 -28.14 41.25
N LEU A 427 -2.19 -27.76 40.81
CA LEU A 427 -1.96 -26.46 40.18
C LEU A 427 -2.61 -26.38 38.80
N ALA A 428 -2.61 -27.47 38.03
CA ALA A 428 -3.27 -27.52 36.72
C ALA A 428 -4.78 -27.26 36.80
N ARG A 429 -5.44 -27.64 37.92
CA ARG A 429 -6.85 -27.28 38.17
C ARG A 429 -7.05 -25.79 38.48
N GLN A 430 -6.00 -25.11 38.94
CA GLN A 430 -6.04 -23.68 39.20
C GLN A 430 -5.79 -22.86 37.95
N VAL A 431 -5.03 -23.39 36.99
CA VAL A 431 -4.81 -22.74 35.69
C VAL A 431 -6.15 -22.54 34.97
N GLU A 432 -6.52 -21.27 34.70
CA GLU A 432 -7.75 -20.96 33.98
C GLU A 432 -7.71 -21.55 32.56
N PRO A 433 -8.79 -22.21 32.08
CA PRO A 433 -8.83 -22.81 30.75
C PRO A 433 -8.70 -21.74 29.67
N GLU A 434 -8.12 -22.12 28.53
CA GLU A 434 -8.05 -21.21 27.39
C GLU A 434 -9.41 -21.08 26.72
N TYR A 435 -9.96 -19.86 26.72
CA TYR A 435 -11.17 -19.54 25.97
C TYR A 435 -10.81 -19.10 24.56
N THR A 436 -11.42 -19.73 23.55
CA THR A 436 -11.30 -19.26 22.15
C THR A 436 -12.47 -18.33 21.85
N PRO A 437 -12.24 -17.04 21.60
CA PRO A 437 -13.30 -16.11 21.22
C PRO A 437 -14.09 -16.60 20.01
N ALA A 438 -15.40 -16.36 20.03
CA ALA A 438 -16.23 -16.50 18.84
C ALA A 438 -15.82 -15.46 17.79
N ARG A 439 -15.72 -15.88 16.53
CA ARG A 439 -15.24 -15.04 15.42
C ARG A 439 -16.12 -15.23 14.20
N LYS A 440 -16.28 -14.16 13.42
CA LYS A 440 -16.89 -14.23 12.08
C LYS A 440 -15.79 -14.13 11.03
N VAL A 441 -15.68 -15.15 10.20
CA VAL A 441 -14.69 -15.22 9.12
C VAL A 441 -15.36 -15.00 7.78
N HIS A 442 -14.80 -14.11 6.97
CA HIS A 442 -15.25 -13.89 5.60
C HIS A 442 -14.06 -13.87 4.64
N LEU A 443 -14.28 -14.35 3.41
CA LEU A 443 -13.39 -14.15 2.28
C LEU A 443 -13.74 -12.83 1.59
N TYR A 444 -12.71 -12.04 1.28
CA TYR A 444 -12.81 -10.96 0.32
C TYR A 444 -12.80 -11.52 -1.10
N HIS A 445 -13.92 -11.41 -1.80
CA HIS A 445 -13.94 -11.56 -3.25
C HIS A 445 -13.60 -10.21 -3.88
N CYS A 446 -12.46 -10.14 -4.57
CA CYS A 446 -11.96 -8.94 -5.21
C CYS A 446 -12.01 -9.05 -6.75
N ASP A 447 -11.99 -7.90 -7.42
CA ASP A 447 -11.69 -7.83 -8.85
C ASP A 447 -10.22 -8.14 -9.15
N HIS A 448 -9.83 -8.11 -10.44
CA HIS A 448 -8.46 -8.39 -10.89
C HIS A 448 -7.40 -7.39 -10.37
N ARG A 449 -7.81 -6.21 -9.89
CA ARG A 449 -6.92 -5.21 -9.28
C ARG A 449 -6.73 -5.46 -7.80
N GLY A 450 -7.67 -6.14 -7.15
CA GLY A 450 -7.73 -6.33 -5.71
C GLY A 450 -8.76 -5.44 -4.99
N LEU A 451 -9.66 -4.78 -5.72
CA LEU A 451 -10.78 -4.03 -5.15
C LEU A 451 -11.85 -5.00 -4.62
N PRO A 452 -12.22 -4.96 -3.33
CA PRO A 452 -13.31 -5.77 -2.80
C PRO A 452 -14.65 -5.54 -3.51
N LEU A 453 -15.29 -6.62 -3.95
CA LEU A 453 -16.64 -6.60 -4.56
C LEU A 453 -17.67 -7.28 -3.65
N ALA A 454 -17.25 -8.27 -2.86
CA ALA A 454 -18.11 -8.96 -1.91
C ALA A 454 -17.33 -9.54 -0.71
N LEU A 455 -18.05 -9.74 0.39
CA LEU A 455 -17.62 -10.57 1.52
C LEU A 455 -18.43 -11.87 1.52
N ILE A 456 -17.73 -12.99 1.44
CA ILE A 456 -18.32 -14.33 1.40
C ILE A 456 -18.11 -15.02 2.74
N SER A 457 -19.17 -15.49 3.39
CA SER A 457 -19.07 -16.26 4.64
C SER A 457 -18.51 -17.66 4.39
N GLU A 458 -18.11 -18.37 5.46
CA GLU A 458 -17.64 -19.76 5.36
C GLU A 458 -18.68 -20.71 4.74
N ASP A 459 -19.96 -20.38 4.83
CA ASP A 459 -21.07 -21.13 4.22
C ASP A 459 -21.34 -20.74 2.75
N GLY A 460 -20.57 -19.81 2.17
CA GLY A 460 -20.71 -19.36 0.79
C GLY A 460 -21.75 -18.25 0.58
N ASN A 461 -22.32 -17.70 1.65
CA ASN A 461 -23.31 -16.63 1.56
C ASN A 461 -22.63 -15.26 1.35
N ILE A 462 -23.23 -14.40 0.54
CA ILE A 462 -22.79 -13.00 0.36
C ILE A 462 -23.29 -12.19 1.56
N ALA A 463 -22.37 -11.77 2.43
CA ALA A 463 -22.68 -10.98 3.62
C ALA A 463 -22.67 -9.47 3.36
N TRP A 464 -21.97 -9.05 2.31
CA TRP A 464 -21.83 -7.67 1.86
C TRP A 464 -21.41 -7.66 0.39
N ASN A 465 -21.91 -6.71 -0.40
CA ASN A 465 -21.38 -6.45 -1.75
C ASN A 465 -21.52 -4.99 -2.19
N ALA A 466 -20.71 -4.60 -3.17
CA ALA A 466 -20.75 -3.25 -3.74
C ALA A 466 -20.35 -3.22 -5.22
N GLU A 467 -20.82 -2.19 -5.91
CA GLU A 467 -20.44 -1.86 -7.28
C GLU A 467 -19.68 -0.54 -7.31
N TYR A 468 -18.66 -0.46 -8.17
CA TYR A 468 -17.75 0.68 -8.25
C TYR A 468 -17.57 1.16 -9.69
N ASP A 469 -17.15 2.41 -9.84
CA ASP A 469 -16.54 2.88 -11.08
C ASP A 469 -15.04 2.55 -11.14
N GLU A 470 -14.42 2.88 -12.25
CA GLU A 470 -13.01 2.62 -12.53
C GLU A 470 -12.08 3.34 -11.57
N TRP A 471 -12.50 4.49 -11.04
CA TRP A 471 -11.76 5.34 -10.10
C TRP A 471 -12.02 5.00 -8.63
N GLY A 472 -12.83 3.98 -8.36
CA GLY A 472 -13.13 3.49 -7.02
C GLY A 472 -14.31 4.19 -6.34
N ASN A 473 -15.07 5.05 -7.03
CA ASN A 473 -16.32 5.59 -6.49
C ASN A 473 -17.32 4.45 -6.31
N MET A 474 -17.89 4.34 -5.11
CA MET A 474 -18.94 3.35 -4.82
C MET A 474 -20.26 3.83 -5.42
N LEU A 475 -20.78 3.07 -6.38
CA LEU A 475 -22.02 3.37 -7.09
C LEU A 475 -23.24 2.78 -6.38
N ASN A 476 -23.08 1.58 -5.83
CA ASN A 476 -24.12 0.87 -5.09
C ASN A 476 -23.51 -0.01 -4.00
N GLU A 477 -24.26 -0.24 -2.92
CA GLU A 477 -23.88 -1.12 -1.81
C GLU A 477 -25.10 -1.89 -1.30
N GLU A 478 -24.92 -3.20 -1.08
CA GLU A 478 -25.84 -4.05 -0.36
C GLU A 478 -25.17 -4.56 0.93
N ASN A 479 -25.65 -4.09 2.07
CA ASN A 479 -25.07 -4.39 3.39
C ASN A 479 -26.16 -4.77 4.43
N PRO A 480 -26.83 -5.92 4.27
CA PRO A 480 -27.95 -6.33 5.14
C PRO A 480 -27.52 -6.63 6.59
N HIS A 481 -26.23 -6.83 6.83
CA HIS A 481 -25.67 -7.16 8.14
C HIS A 481 -24.92 -6.01 8.79
N HIS A 482 -24.97 -4.79 8.21
CA HIS A 482 -24.30 -3.59 8.71
C HIS A 482 -22.79 -3.81 9.00
N LEU A 483 -22.12 -4.57 8.13
CA LEU A 483 -20.70 -4.86 8.26
C LEU A 483 -19.88 -3.61 7.96
N TYR A 484 -18.92 -3.28 8.83
CA TYR A 484 -17.94 -2.24 8.55
C TYR A 484 -16.97 -2.71 7.46
N GLN A 485 -17.02 -2.12 6.25
CA GLN A 485 -16.14 -2.44 5.13
C GLN A 485 -15.54 -1.16 4.50
N PRO A 486 -14.38 -0.69 5.00
CA PRO A 486 -13.79 0.56 4.54
C PRO A 486 -12.90 0.41 3.32
N TYR A 487 -12.46 -0.80 2.94
CA TYR A 487 -11.47 -0.95 1.87
C TYR A 487 -12.01 -0.51 0.51
N ARG A 488 -11.14 0.09 -0.30
CA ARG A 488 -11.41 0.55 -1.66
C ARG A 488 -10.37 -0.06 -2.62
N LEU A 489 -9.82 0.71 -3.54
CA LEU A 489 -8.70 0.24 -4.36
C LEU A 489 -7.55 -0.22 -3.45
N PRO A 490 -6.63 -1.07 -3.92
CA PRO A 490 -5.57 -1.61 -3.08
C PRO A 490 -4.85 -0.50 -2.28
N GLY A 491 -4.62 -0.74 -0.99
CA GLY A 491 -4.00 0.24 -0.07
C GLY A 491 -4.96 1.27 0.55
N GLN A 492 -6.18 1.39 0.04
CA GLN A 492 -7.08 2.50 0.39
C GLN A 492 -8.15 2.12 1.41
N GLN A 493 -8.45 3.06 2.32
CA GLN A 493 -9.58 3.00 3.26
C GLN A 493 -10.46 4.24 3.18
N TYR A 494 -11.76 4.06 3.09
CA TYR A 494 -12.75 5.12 3.07
C TYR A 494 -12.94 5.76 4.45
N ASP A 495 -12.78 7.09 4.49
CA ASP A 495 -13.15 7.93 5.60
C ASP A 495 -14.48 8.65 5.32
N GLU A 496 -15.55 8.12 5.89
CA GLU A 496 -16.91 8.63 5.72
C GLU A 496 -17.03 10.13 6.04
N GLU A 497 -16.33 10.59 7.06
CA GLU A 497 -16.42 11.99 7.50
C GLU A 497 -15.95 12.98 6.45
N SER A 498 -14.93 12.62 5.66
CA SER A 498 -14.26 13.50 4.69
C SER A 498 -14.66 13.21 3.24
N GLY A 499 -15.14 12.00 2.98
CA GLY A 499 -15.36 11.50 1.62
C GLY A 499 -14.08 10.99 0.95
N LEU A 500 -12.92 11.11 1.61
CA LEU A 500 -11.60 10.76 1.05
C LEU A 500 -11.21 9.33 1.37
N TYR A 501 -10.30 8.79 0.57
CA TYR A 501 -9.71 7.48 0.81
C TYR A 501 -8.29 7.66 1.35
N TYR A 502 -8.06 7.29 2.61
CA TYR A 502 -6.71 7.22 3.17
C TYR A 502 -5.91 6.14 2.46
N ASN A 503 -4.75 6.51 1.90
CA ASN A 503 -3.86 5.62 1.15
C ASN A 503 -2.42 5.76 1.64
N ARG A 504 -2.13 5.20 2.83
CA ARG A 504 -0.84 5.20 3.54
C ARG A 504 -0.15 6.56 3.64
N ASN A 505 0.47 7.03 2.55
CA ASN A 505 1.20 8.29 2.46
C ASN A 505 0.35 9.50 2.04
N ARG A 506 -0.82 9.28 1.41
CA ARG A 506 -1.68 10.36 0.87
C ARG A 506 -3.16 10.09 1.08
N TYR A 507 -3.98 11.12 0.84
CA TYR A 507 -5.44 11.01 0.77
C TYR A 507 -5.90 11.16 -0.68
N TYR A 508 -6.67 10.19 -1.15
CA TYR A 508 -7.20 10.13 -2.51
C TYR A 508 -8.65 10.64 -2.54
N ASP A 509 -8.94 11.53 -3.47
CA ASP A 509 -10.29 11.98 -3.82
C ASP A 509 -10.78 11.19 -5.05
N PRO A 510 -11.72 10.25 -4.88
CA PRO A 510 -12.21 9.42 -5.99
C PRO A 510 -13.06 10.22 -7.00
N LEU A 511 -13.65 11.35 -6.61
CA LEU A 511 -14.41 12.21 -7.55
C LEU A 511 -13.46 12.89 -8.54
N GLN A 512 -12.33 13.39 -8.05
CA GLN A 512 -11.28 13.95 -8.91
C GLN A 512 -10.40 12.87 -9.57
N GLY A 513 -10.39 11.65 -9.03
CA GLY A 513 -9.52 10.57 -9.48
C GLY A 513 -8.04 10.84 -9.16
N ARG A 514 -7.74 11.49 -8.01
CA ARG A 514 -6.38 11.96 -7.70
C ARG A 514 -6.12 12.21 -6.22
N TYR A 515 -4.87 12.44 -5.84
CA TYR A 515 -4.49 12.80 -4.47
C TYR A 515 -4.67 14.28 -4.17
N ILE A 516 -4.96 14.61 -2.90
CA ILE A 516 -5.17 15.99 -2.44
C ILE A 516 -3.88 16.72 -2.00
N THR A 517 -2.76 15.99 -1.98
CA THR A 517 -1.41 16.51 -1.68
C THR A 517 -0.42 16.05 -2.75
N GLN A 518 0.69 16.79 -2.87
CA GLN A 518 1.79 16.40 -3.74
C GLN A 518 2.45 15.11 -3.27
N ASP A 519 3.02 14.37 -4.22
CA ASP A 519 3.74 13.13 -3.96
C ASP A 519 4.95 13.36 -3.03
N PRO A 520 5.02 12.67 -1.87
CA PRO A 520 6.16 12.75 -0.96
C PRO A 520 7.50 12.33 -1.59
N ILE A 521 7.51 11.48 -2.62
CA ILE A 521 8.74 11.12 -3.35
C ILE A 521 9.05 12.08 -4.51
N GLY A 522 8.29 13.17 -4.62
CA GLY A 522 8.51 14.24 -5.59
C GLY A 522 8.42 13.75 -7.04
N LEU A 523 9.37 14.19 -7.88
CA LEU A 523 9.37 13.85 -9.31
C LEU A 523 9.62 12.36 -9.61
N MET A 524 10.00 11.55 -8.61
CA MET A 524 10.07 10.10 -8.78
C MET A 524 8.68 9.48 -9.02
N GLY A 525 7.62 10.05 -8.44
CA GLY A 525 6.23 9.66 -8.71
C GLY A 525 5.68 10.16 -10.05
N GLY A 526 6.44 11.00 -10.77
CA GLY A 526 6.10 11.55 -12.07
C GLY A 526 6.00 13.08 -12.11
N TRP A 527 5.73 13.62 -13.30
CA TRP A 527 5.66 15.07 -13.54
C TRP A 527 4.42 15.74 -12.96
N ASN A 528 3.34 14.98 -12.77
CA ASN A 528 2.13 15.45 -12.11
C ASN A 528 2.10 14.88 -10.69
N PRO A 529 2.40 15.69 -9.65
CA PRO A 529 2.59 15.19 -8.29
C PRO A 529 1.27 14.79 -7.59
N TYR A 530 0.11 15.01 -8.21
CA TYR A 530 -1.20 14.66 -7.63
C TYR A 530 -1.80 13.38 -8.22
N LEU A 531 -1.13 12.79 -9.22
CA LEU A 531 -1.74 11.83 -10.11
C LEU A 531 -1.98 10.47 -9.44
N TYR A 532 -3.20 9.94 -9.59
CA TYR A 532 -3.45 8.50 -9.54
C TYR A 532 -3.32 7.94 -10.97
N PRO A 533 -2.90 6.68 -11.18
CA PRO A 533 -2.71 6.12 -12.52
C PRO A 533 -3.85 6.48 -13.50
N LEU A 534 -3.48 7.02 -14.68
CA LEU A 534 -4.44 7.43 -15.73
C LEU A 534 -5.14 6.26 -16.44
N ASN A 535 -4.74 5.04 -16.10
CA ASN A 535 -5.44 3.81 -16.45
C ASN A 535 -5.72 3.03 -15.15
N PRO A 536 -6.74 3.43 -14.37
CA PRO A 536 -7.06 2.79 -13.09
C PRO A 536 -7.73 1.41 -13.28
N VAL A 537 -8.02 1.02 -14.53
CA VAL A 537 -8.56 -0.31 -14.88
C VAL A 537 -7.47 -1.37 -14.75
N THR A 538 -6.24 -1.04 -15.11
CA THR A 538 -5.12 -2.00 -15.05
C THR A 538 -4.02 -1.58 -14.09
N ASN A 539 -3.98 -0.34 -13.59
CA ASN A 539 -2.89 0.13 -12.73
C ASN A 539 -3.44 0.56 -11.37
N THR A 540 -2.65 0.38 -10.32
CA THR A 540 -3.01 0.78 -8.95
C THR A 540 -1.84 1.50 -8.29
N ASP A 541 -2.08 2.19 -7.18
CA ASP A 541 -1.01 2.77 -6.35
C ASP A 541 -1.29 2.43 -4.88
N PRO A 542 -0.84 1.26 -4.40
CA PRO A 542 -1.21 0.77 -3.07
C PRO A 542 -0.55 1.49 -1.89
N GLN A 543 0.44 2.33 -2.16
CA GLN A 543 1.15 3.06 -1.13
C GLN A 543 0.87 4.56 -1.18
N GLY A 544 0.23 5.05 -2.25
CA GLY A 544 0.10 6.47 -2.47
C GLY A 544 1.44 7.10 -2.84
N LEU A 545 2.29 6.45 -3.65
CA LEU A 545 3.61 6.95 -4.05
C LEU A 545 3.91 6.73 -5.53
N GLU A 546 3.59 5.55 -6.07
CA GLU A 546 3.91 5.23 -7.47
C GLU A 546 2.90 4.22 -8.02
N ALA A 547 2.51 4.43 -9.27
CA ALA A 547 1.66 3.49 -9.98
C ALA A 547 2.40 2.18 -10.25
N ILE A 548 1.76 1.06 -9.92
CA ILE A 548 2.21 -0.29 -10.25
C ILE A 548 1.16 -0.99 -11.13
N LEU A 549 1.63 -1.92 -11.96
CA LEU A 549 0.76 -2.91 -12.56
C LEU A 549 0.46 -3.99 -11.49
N PRO A 550 -0.81 -4.34 -11.22
CA PRO A 550 -1.16 -5.52 -10.46
C PRO A 550 -0.60 -6.71 -11.25
N GLY A 551 0.50 -7.26 -10.76
CA GLY A 551 1.11 -8.43 -11.37
C GLY A 551 0.13 -9.61 -11.30
N PRO A 552 -0.01 -10.44 -12.36
CA PRO A 552 -0.85 -11.63 -12.31
C PRO A 552 -0.32 -12.74 -11.38
N PHE A 553 0.72 -12.47 -10.59
CA PHE A 553 1.41 -13.47 -9.78
C PHE A 553 1.68 -12.93 -8.39
N PRO A 554 1.31 -13.65 -7.32
CA PRO A 554 2.14 -13.61 -6.14
C PRO A 554 3.51 -14.16 -6.59
N PHE A 555 4.49 -13.27 -6.73
CA PHE A 555 5.89 -13.67 -6.65
C PHE A 555 6.06 -14.56 -5.40
N PRO A 556 7.06 -15.47 -5.37
CA PRO A 556 7.37 -16.24 -4.15
C PRO A 556 7.30 -15.30 -2.94
N ILE A 557 6.64 -15.72 -1.85
CA ILE A 557 6.37 -14.91 -0.64
C ILE A 557 7.51 -13.90 -0.50
N PRO A 558 7.27 -12.59 -0.68
CA PRO A 558 8.38 -11.65 -0.62
C PRO A 558 9.00 -11.80 0.74
N LEU A 559 10.24 -12.27 0.73
CA LEU A 559 11.09 -12.27 1.90
C LEU A 559 11.09 -10.82 2.41
N PRO A 560 10.78 -10.57 3.70
CA PRO A 560 11.26 -9.36 4.33
C PRO A 560 12.75 -9.31 4.00
N LYS A 561 13.18 -8.27 3.26
CA LYS A 561 14.60 -8.11 2.94
C LYS A 561 15.34 -8.14 4.27
N SER A 562 16.24 -9.11 4.45
CA SER A 562 17.03 -9.19 5.67
C SER A 562 17.80 -7.88 5.84
N PRO A 563 18.18 -7.48 7.06
CA PRO A 563 19.06 -6.35 7.29
C PRO A 563 20.35 -6.46 6.49
N VAL A 564 20.83 -7.67 6.22
CA VAL A 564 21.97 -7.92 5.33
C VAL A 564 21.67 -7.53 3.88
N GLN A 565 20.44 -7.76 3.39
CA GLN A 565 20.01 -7.34 2.05
C GLN A 565 19.74 -5.83 2.00
N GLN A 566 19.18 -5.24 3.07
CA GLN A 566 19.00 -3.79 3.20
C GLN A 566 20.35 -3.07 3.34
N GLU A 567 21.31 -3.67 4.04
CA GLU A 567 22.68 -3.20 4.16
C GLU A 567 23.46 -3.43 2.87
N ALA A 568 23.16 -4.48 2.10
CA ALA A 568 23.68 -4.68 0.74
C ALA A 568 23.11 -3.64 -0.23
N ASP A 569 21.83 -3.29 -0.12
CA ASP A 569 21.19 -2.23 -0.91
C ASP A 569 21.70 -0.83 -0.48
N ALA A 570 21.89 -0.59 0.82
CA ALA A 570 22.51 0.61 1.35
C ALA A 570 24.00 0.70 1.01
N ASN A 571 24.72 -0.43 0.98
CA ASN A 571 26.09 -0.52 0.50
C ASN A 571 26.14 -0.39 -1.01
N ALA A 572 25.14 -0.83 -1.78
CA ALA A 572 25.03 -0.58 -3.20
C ALA A 572 24.78 0.90 -3.47
N ALA A 573 23.92 1.58 -2.69
CA ALA A 573 23.71 3.03 -2.74
C ALA A 573 24.96 3.82 -2.31
N LYS A 574 25.66 3.39 -1.24
CA LYS A 574 26.97 3.95 -0.84
C LYS A 574 28.05 3.66 -1.87
N THR A 575 28.00 2.52 -2.56
CA THR A 575 28.91 2.15 -3.66
C THR A 575 28.59 2.94 -4.91
N LEU A 576 27.33 3.26 -5.19
CA LEU A 576 26.91 4.19 -6.23
C LEU A 576 27.40 5.60 -5.92
N THR A 577 27.32 6.01 -4.66
CA THR A 577 27.82 7.32 -4.19
C THR A 577 29.36 7.39 -4.19
N LYS A 578 30.03 6.28 -3.86
CA LYS A 578 31.50 6.11 -3.95
C LYS A 578 31.95 6.00 -5.41
N TRP A 579 31.14 5.38 -6.28
CA TRP A 579 31.31 5.36 -7.73
C TRP A 579 31.16 6.77 -8.31
N TRP A 580 30.18 7.56 -7.84
CA TRP A 580 30.01 8.98 -8.19
C TRP A 580 31.17 9.86 -7.69
N LYS A 581 31.74 9.57 -6.50
CA LYS A 581 32.96 10.24 -6.01
C LYS A 581 34.22 9.84 -6.80
N ASN A 582 34.37 8.55 -7.13
CA ASN A 582 35.49 8.02 -7.91
C ASN A 582 35.37 8.32 -9.42
N PHE A 583 34.19 8.77 -9.89
CA PHE A 583 33.94 9.29 -11.24
C PHE A 583 34.83 10.51 -11.56
N GLY A 584 35.21 11.29 -10.54
CA GLY A 584 36.15 12.41 -10.70
C GLY A 584 37.60 11.99 -10.94
N ASP A 585 38.04 10.88 -10.34
CA ASP A 585 39.44 10.43 -10.43
C ASP A 585 39.74 9.69 -11.75
N ALA A 586 38.76 8.96 -12.29
CA ALA A 586 38.91 8.23 -13.56
C ALA A 586 38.96 9.15 -14.80
N ILE A 587 38.45 10.39 -14.71
CA ILE A 587 38.54 11.39 -15.79
C ILE A 587 39.96 11.98 -15.90
N ASN A 588 40.69 12.04 -14.79
CA ASN A 588 42.00 12.69 -14.71
C ASN A 588 43.18 11.76 -15.03
N ASN A 589 43.01 10.43 -14.99
CA ASN A 589 44.05 9.45 -15.31
C ASN A 589 43.47 8.24 -16.09
N PRO A 590 43.41 8.30 -17.44
CA PRO A 590 42.91 7.19 -18.23
C PRO A 590 43.92 6.02 -18.29
N PRO A 591 43.46 4.75 -18.31
CA PRO A 591 44.32 3.60 -18.54
C PRO A 591 44.86 3.59 -19.98
N PRO A 592 46.09 3.07 -20.21
CA PRO A 592 46.68 3.02 -21.55
C PRO A 592 45.90 2.05 -22.48
N PRO A 593 45.90 2.30 -23.81
CA PRO A 593 45.24 1.44 -24.79
C PRO A 593 45.84 0.03 -24.75
N GLY A 594 45.02 -0.97 -24.43
CA GLY A 594 45.49 -2.33 -24.18
C GLY A 594 45.74 -3.17 -25.44
N ASN A 595 45.09 -2.86 -26.56
CA ASN A 595 44.98 -3.81 -27.68
C ASN A 595 45.36 -3.27 -29.07
N CYS A 596 45.84 -2.03 -29.19
CA CYS A 596 46.30 -1.49 -30.47
C CYS A 596 47.66 -0.79 -30.34
N SER A 597 48.46 -0.77 -31.42
CA SER A 597 49.72 -0.05 -31.43
C SER A 597 49.47 1.46 -31.36
N ASN A 598 50.40 2.21 -30.75
CA ASN A 598 50.29 3.68 -30.64
C ASN A 598 50.12 4.36 -32.01
N ASP A 599 50.84 3.90 -33.04
CA ASP A 599 50.75 4.46 -34.38
C ASP A 599 49.36 4.24 -35.01
N TYR A 600 48.75 3.08 -34.75
CA TYR A 600 47.42 2.76 -35.25
C TYR A 600 46.33 3.50 -34.46
N TYR A 601 46.50 3.67 -33.15
CA TYR A 601 45.63 4.52 -32.34
C TYR A 601 45.64 5.98 -32.82
N GLU A 602 46.83 6.57 -33.01
CA GLU A 602 46.95 7.95 -33.48
C GLU A 602 46.39 8.12 -34.90
N HIS A 603 46.53 7.12 -35.77
CA HIS A 603 45.87 7.12 -37.07
C HIS A 603 44.34 7.20 -36.96
N LEU A 604 43.72 6.32 -36.16
CA LEU A 604 42.27 6.30 -35.97
C LEU A 604 41.76 7.57 -35.26
N LYS A 605 42.52 8.08 -34.29
CA LYS A 605 42.24 9.34 -33.59
C LYS A 605 42.23 10.53 -34.55
N ASN A 606 43.24 10.65 -35.42
CA ASN A 606 43.29 11.69 -36.44
C ASN A 606 42.11 11.60 -37.42
N GLN A 607 41.72 10.39 -37.85
CA GLN A 607 40.52 10.20 -38.68
C GLN A 607 39.24 10.64 -37.96
N LYS A 608 39.08 10.25 -36.68
CA LYS A 608 37.95 10.66 -35.86
C LYS A 608 37.92 12.17 -35.68
N GLU A 609 39.04 12.83 -35.45
CA GLU A 609 39.08 14.30 -35.30
C GLU A 609 38.71 15.01 -36.61
N ALA A 610 39.20 14.54 -37.76
CA ALA A 610 38.84 15.09 -39.07
C ALA A 610 37.33 15.02 -39.35
N ILE A 611 36.68 13.91 -38.98
CA ILE A 611 35.23 13.71 -39.14
C ILE A 611 34.47 14.49 -38.04
N CYS A 612 34.98 14.48 -36.82
CA CYS A 612 34.24 14.96 -35.65
C CYS A 612 34.42 16.45 -35.33
N ASN A 613 35.26 17.18 -36.04
CA ASN A 613 35.37 18.63 -35.87
C ASN A 613 34.38 19.42 -36.75
N GLN A 614 33.60 18.73 -37.60
CA GLN A 614 32.51 19.35 -38.34
C GLN A 614 31.39 19.84 -37.40
N LYS A 615 30.77 20.99 -37.71
CA LYS A 615 29.64 21.54 -36.94
C LYS A 615 28.42 20.63 -37.10
N ARG A 616 27.86 20.12 -35.99
CA ARG A 616 26.74 19.15 -35.99
C ARG A 616 25.46 19.62 -35.32
N LYS A 617 25.49 20.70 -34.55
CA LYS A 617 24.31 21.19 -33.84
C LYS A 617 23.36 21.87 -34.83
N CYS A 618 22.10 21.43 -34.86
CA CYS A 618 21.05 22.03 -35.65
C CYS A 618 20.33 23.11 -34.85
N TYR A 619 19.98 24.19 -35.53
CA TYR A 619 19.26 25.33 -34.97
C TYR A 619 17.97 25.58 -35.75
N PRO A 620 16.92 26.12 -35.11
CA PRO A 620 15.65 26.45 -35.78
C PRO A 620 15.80 27.35 -37.02
N THR A 621 16.90 28.09 -37.15
CA THR A 621 17.19 28.96 -38.30
C THR A 621 17.89 28.24 -39.47
N ASP A 622 18.35 27.00 -39.31
CA ASP A 622 19.02 26.24 -40.37
C ASP A 622 18.04 25.80 -41.49
N SER A 623 18.52 25.71 -42.73
CA SER A 623 17.74 25.16 -43.87
C SER A 623 17.60 23.63 -43.80
N CYS A 624 16.62 23.05 -44.49
CA CYS A 624 16.44 21.58 -44.53
C CYS A 624 17.69 20.84 -45.01
N GLU A 625 18.33 21.34 -46.08
CA GLU A 625 19.58 20.76 -46.61
C GLU A 625 20.70 20.81 -45.56
N THR A 626 20.82 21.93 -44.85
CA THR A 626 21.81 22.10 -43.77
C THR A 626 21.54 21.17 -42.57
N ILE A 627 20.27 20.97 -42.18
CA ILE A 627 19.89 20.09 -41.07
C ILE A 627 20.23 18.63 -41.41
N LEU A 628 19.89 18.17 -42.62
CA LEU A 628 20.19 16.82 -43.08
C LEU A 628 21.69 16.58 -43.19
N GLN A 629 22.44 17.53 -43.75
CA GLN A 629 23.90 17.44 -43.86
C GLN A 629 24.59 17.36 -42.49
N LYS A 630 24.15 18.15 -41.51
CA LYS A 630 24.63 18.09 -40.12
C LYS A 630 24.31 16.75 -39.46
N GLY A 631 23.15 16.17 -39.75
CA GLY A 631 22.76 14.81 -39.32
C GLY A 631 23.70 13.73 -39.86
N VAL A 632 24.06 13.80 -41.14
CA VAL A 632 25.03 12.88 -41.77
C VAL A 632 26.41 12.99 -41.14
N TYR A 633 26.90 14.20 -40.85
CA TYR A 633 28.16 14.39 -40.12
C TYR A 633 28.12 13.85 -38.69
N GLY A 634 26.95 13.89 -38.03
CA GLY A 634 26.71 13.23 -36.76
C GLY A 634 26.89 11.71 -36.83
N LEU A 635 26.25 11.07 -37.81
CA LEU A 635 26.33 9.62 -38.03
C LEU A 635 27.77 9.16 -38.30
N ALA A 636 28.47 9.84 -39.20
CA ALA A 636 29.86 9.54 -39.52
C ALA A 636 30.77 9.63 -38.29
N CYS A 637 30.51 10.61 -37.43
CA CYS A 637 31.27 10.83 -36.21
C CYS A 637 30.99 9.79 -35.10
N VAL A 638 29.75 9.29 -34.99
CA VAL A 638 29.40 8.14 -34.14
C VAL A 638 30.12 6.88 -34.63
N SER A 639 30.15 6.65 -35.94
CA SER A 639 30.81 5.50 -36.56
C SER A 639 32.33 5.51 -36.32
N ALA A 640 32.99 6.67 -36.51
CA ALA A 640 34.43 6.81 -36.27
C ALA A 640 34.82 6.52 -34.81
N ARG A 641 33.99 6.93 -33.84
CA ARG A 641 34.21 6.63 -32.41
C ARG A 641 34.00 5.15 -32.09
N ASN A 642 32.97 4.52 -32.65
CA ASN A 642 32.76 3.08 -32.51
C ASN A 642 33.94 2.29 -33.07
N ASN A 643 34.55 2.75 -34.17
CA ASN A 643 35.73 2.10 -34.74
C ASN A 643 36.91 2.15 -33.77
N ILE A 644 37.25 3.31 -33.20
CA ILE A 644 38.31 3.42 -32.17
C ILE A 644 38.00 2.53 -30.96
N MET A 645 36.77 2.60 -30.46
CA MET A 645 36.33 1.84 -29.28
C MET A 645 36.46 0.32 -29.48
N ASN A 646 36.05 -0.18 -30.65
CA ASN A 646 36.11 -1.61 -30.97
C ASN A 646 37.55 -2.06 -31.23
N GLN A 647 38.34 -1.27 -31.96
CA GLN A 647 39.69 -1.65 -32.40
C GLN A 647 40.76 -1.50 -31.32
N CYS A 648 40.64 -0.49 -30.44
CA CYS A 648 41.69 -0.15 -29.47
C CYS A 648 41.32 -0.46 -28.01
N PHE A 649 40.02 -0.62 -27.71
CA PHE A 649 39.53 -0.74 -26.34
C PHE A 649 38.56 -1.90 -26.11
N ASN A 650 38.43 -2.82 -27.06
CA ASN A 650 37.56 -4.01 -26.97
C ASN A 650 36.09 -3.67 -26.63
N GLY A 651 35.61 -2.52 -27.11
CA GLY A 651 34.27 -2.01 -26.79
C GLY A 651 34.17 -1.27 -25.45
N GLY A 652 35.24 -1.21 -24.65
CA GLY A 652 35.25 -0.79 -23.24
C GLY A 652 35.99 0.51 -22.93
N ASP A 653 35.91 1.53 -23.79
CA ASP A 653 36.35 2.89 -23.42
C ASP A 653 35.16 3.81 -23.19
N LEU A 654 34.92 4.13 -21.92
CA LEU A 654 33.82 4.95 -21.45
C LEU A 654 33.85 6.37 -22.05
N ARG A 655 35.03 6.94 -22.35
CA ARG A 655 35.13 8.29 -22.93
C ARG A 655 34.56 8.32 -24.35
N HIS A 656 34.96 7.37 -25.19
CA HIS A 656 34.42 7.28 -26.55
C HIS A 656 32.94 6.89 -26.55
N GLN A 657 32.45 6.13 -25.57
CA GLN A 657 31.03 5.84 -25.39
C GLN A 657 30.21 7.09 -25.00
N LEU A 658 30.66 7.86 -24.00
CA LEU A 658 30.00 9.09 -23.54
C LEU A 658 29.99 10.17 -24.63
N GLU A 659 31.11 10.38 -25.31
CA GLU A 659 31.18 11.33 -26.43
C GLU A 659 30.31 10.87 -27.61
N ARG A 660 30.17 9.55 -27.84
CA ARG A 660 29.27 8.99 -28.84
C ARG A 660 27.80 9.26 -28.50
N GLU A 661 27.37 8.99 -27.27
CA GLU A 661 25.99 9.27 -26.84
C GLU A 661 25.68 10.77 -26.88
N THR A 662 26.65 11.63 -26.56
CA THR A 662 26.51 13.10 -26.74
C THR A 662 26.25 13.49 -28.20
N VAL A 663 26.97 12.87 -29.14
CA VAL A 663 26.75 13.08 -30.58
C VAL A 663 25.39 12.52 -31.02
N ARG A 664 24.96 11.36 -30.52
CA ARG A 664 23.62 10.80 -30.76
C ARG A 664 22.50 11.71 -30.25
N GLY A 665 22.64 12.28 -29.06
CA GLY A 665 21.69 13.26 -28.53
C GLY A 665 21.58 14.50 -29.43
N THR A 666 22.71 15.02 -29.90
CA THR A 666 22.74 16.14 -30.85
C THR A 666 22.07 15.79 -32.19
N MET A 667 22.25 14.56 -32.67
CA MET A 667 21.58 14.07 -33.87
C MET A 667 20.07 13.90 -33.69
N MET A 668 19.61 13.39 -32.55
CA MET A 668 18.17 13.27 -32.27
C MET A 668 17.51 14.65 -32.30
N SER A 669 18.16 15.68 -31.74
CA SER A 669 17.68 17.06 -31.84
C SER A 669 17.58 17.54 -33.30
N CYS A 670 18.53 17.19 -34.16
CA CYS A 670 18.47 17.49 -35.60
C CYS A 670 17.31 16.76 -36.30
N THR A 671 17.07 15.49 -35.98
CA THR A 671 15.96 14.69 -36.54
C THR A 671 14.62 15.25 -36.13
N THR A 672 14.44 15.58 -34.84
CA THR A 672 13.23 16.25 -34.35
C THR A 672 13.00 17.57 -35.06
N LEU A 673 14.04 18.37 -35.25
CA LEU A 673 13.93 19.65 -35.96
C LEU A 673 13.59 19.48 -37.45
N ALA A 674 14.12 18.44 -38.10
CA ALA A 674 13.80 18.09 -39.48
C ALA A 674 12.34 17.65 -39.65
N VAL A 675 11.80 16.87 -38.70
CA VAL A 675 10.38 16.48 -38.66
C VAL A 675 9.49 17.70 -38.46
N ILE A 676 9.81 18.57 -37.50
CA ILE A 676 9.05 19.81 -37.24
C ILE A 676 9.00 20.72 -38.48
N LYS A 677 10.07 20.73 -39.30
CA LYS A 677 10.15 21.55 -40.52
C LYS A 677 9.66 20.85 -41.81
N GLY A 678 9.22 19.60 -41.73
CA GLY A 678 8.81 18.83 -42.92
C GLY A 678 9.95 18.56 -43.91
N CYS A 679 11.19 18.47 -43.42
CA CYS A 679 12.37 18.15 -44.22
C CYS A 679 12.56 16.64 -44.46
N LEU A 680 11.81 15.81 -43.74
CA LEU A 680 11.87 14.34 -43.70
C LEU A 680 10.50 13.73 -43.94
#